data_AF-A0AAE5N500-F1
#
_entry.id   AF-A0AAE5N500-F1
#
_cell.length_a   1.000
_cell.length_b   1.000
_cell.length_c   1.000
_cell.angle_alpha   90.00
_cell.angle_beta   90.00
_cell.angle_gamma   90.00
#
_symmetry.space_group_name_H-M   'P 1'
#
loop_
_entity.id
_entity.type
_entity.pdbx_description
1 polymer ?
#
loop_
_entity_poly.entity_id
_entity_poly.type
_entity_poly.pdbx_seq_one_letter_code
_entity_poly.pdbx_strand_id
1 'polypeptide(L)'
;MATQPTNLPVPSESPRDLKFNAGKIDEEVTSTTQTYYLDRFGNKHQTNYGREVAFGESLGVFEQNGENAITNFVNESQAAIAAYGYITVDSFQAGATITLHNQILRDTSTGEYYRWDGSIPAGGVVVPPGSTPDSAGGIGIGKWISVGDGALRTNLASFDGSKLVGICENIAELKSVTANAGERIQVKGYQPFTTVGGGDFVYIESIPAGWHDEGIYIASTAMSGYWQRLGPPTGMDLFNWGLLNNPEITITDLGEVLNRAMIHNRAPVIPAGTWVMSSIANIPSNTVLSGRGIGNTVVLREGSMNSMFMNKSDGTIGGYGATVNITIQDFTIDARMDDYPAPCTPIGTGHASSIRISRVEINNVPGRWHAIELNATYDAVIEDCRFARGGLDMYDGECIQLDAAIDGGPFPWFGPYDLTVCGKIIINRCTFSDWSSAIGSHSGITGSRWIDLRITDCDMFVSKAGIKIIGWSGVIISRNRILYVKANGYPDTGVFYPITLKPSLEVINADVVISDNQIVWEMDGVFGSDHRGIQIKGNGTDATGSYRNVIVSNNTVRGSFRAHISADDIIDIKIDNNKIQKLGGYATGASNFAGIALYGTRNGTVTNNTIESGFNLIASKGTQATNMERIIVNGNDVSGSIGIDNEFLNQVVTSNICSSIGGGTKTLAARNVGKYRSQTVVCLANVEVGVAAEAQITTS
;
A
#
# COMPACT_ATOMS: atom_id res chain seq x y z
N MET A 1 49.90 -136.40 -4.89
CA MET A 1 49.16 -135.58 -3.89
C MET A 1 47.86 -135.13 -4.56
N ALA A 2 46.68 -135.31 -3.95
CA ALA A 2 45.41 -134.93 -4.60
C ALA A 2 45.28 -133.40 -4.75
N THR A 3 44.84 -132.94 -5.94
CA THR A 3 44.86 -131.53 -6.40
C THR A 3 43.53 -130.78 -6.24
N GLN A 4 42.48 -131.44 -5.76
CA GLN A 4 41.17 -130.82 -5.56
C GLN A 4 41.14 -130.02 -4.25
N PRO A 5 40.64 -128.77 -4.25
CA PRO A 5 40.45 -127.98 -3.04
C PRO A 5 39.44 -128.65 -2.10
N THR A 6 39.54 -128.33 -0.81
CA THR A 6 38.63 -128.82 0.22
C THR A 6 37.43 -127.89 0.38
N ASN A 7 36.39 -128.38 1.09
CA ASN A 7 35.22 -127.57 1.45
C ASN A 7 35.35 -126.93 2.84
N LEU A 8 36.58 -126.77 3.37
CA LEU A 8 36.82 -126.12 4.66
C LEU A 8 36.56 -124.60 4.56
N PRO A 9 36.07 -123.95 5.65
CA PRO A 9 35.77 -122.51 5.66
C PRO A 9 36.92 -121.60 5.20
N VAL A 10 36.63 -120.39 4.73
CA VAL A 10 37.65 -119.36 4.45
C VAL A 10 37.95 -118.59 5.74
N PRO A 11 39.22 -118.49 6.19
CA PRO A 11 40.44 -119.07 5.61
C PRO A 11 40.64 -120.55 5.98
N SER A 12 41.38 -121.28 5.13
CA SER A 12 41.77 -122.67 5.37
C SER A 12 43.30 -122.78 5.24
N GLU A 13 43.93 -123.41 6.23
CA GLU A 13 45.38 -123.71 6.24
C GLU A 13 45.72 -125.02 5.50
N SER A 14 44.72 -125.70 4.93
CA SER A 14 44.95 -126.87 4.10
C SER A 14 45.89 -126.52 2.94
N PRO A 15 47.02 -127.22 2.75
CA PRO A 15 47.96 -126.93 1.67
C PRO A 15 47.33 -126.95 0.27
N ARG A 16 46.25 -127.72 0.08
CA ARG A 16 45.50 -127.80 -1.19
C ARG A 16 44.71 -126.51 -1.45
N ASP A 17 44.13 -125.94 -0.40
CA ASP A 17 43.37 -124.68 -0.48
C ASP A 17 44.30 -123.49 -0.68
N LEU A 18 45.46 -123.50 -0.03
CA LEU A 18 46.50 -122.48 -0.23
C LEU A 18 46.99 -122.48 -1.69
N LYS A 19 47.23 -123.66 -2.28
CA LYS A 19 47.65 -123.76 -3.69
C LYS A 19 46.54 -123.31 -4.66
N PHE A 20 45.28 -123.69 -4.42
CA PHE A 20 44.16 -123.24 -5.23
C PHE A 20 43.97 -121.72 -5.14
N ASN A 21 43.97 -121.18 -3.93
CA ASN A 21 43.84 -119.75 -3.69
C ASN A 21 44.98 -118.95 -4.34
N ALA A 22 46.22 -119.45 -4.33
CA ALA A 22 47.33 -118.82 -5.04
C ALA A 22 47.10 -118.73 -6.56
N GLY A 23 46.53 -119.78 -7.17
CA GLY A 23 46.14 -119.74 -8.60
C GLY A 23 44.96 -118.80 -8.87
N LYS A 24 44.06 -118.61 -7.90
CA LYS A 24 42.96 -117.65 -8.01
C LYS A 24 43.37 -116.20 -7.77
N ILE A 25 44.39 -115.94 -6.95
CA ILE A 25 45.02 -114.62 -6.84
C ILE A 25 45.75 -114.29 -8.15
N ASP A 26 46.45 -115.25 -8.77
CA ASP A 26 47.04 -115.04 -10.10
C ASP A 26 45.95 -114.66 -11.12
N GLU A 27 44.84 -115.41 -11.18
CA GLU A 27 43.69 -115.08 -12.04
C GLU A 27 43.03 -113.72 -11.70
N GLU A 28 42.94 -113.36 -10.43
CA GLU A 28 42.44 -112.06 -9.96
C GLU A 28 43.30 -110.90 -10.46
N VAL A 29 44.62 -111.05 -10.35
CA VAL A 29 45.59 -109.99 -10.63
C VAL A 29 45.91 -109.88 -12.12
N THR A 30 46.09 -111.01 -12.82
CA THR A 30 46.61 -111.04 -14.20
C THR A 30 45.53 -111.20 -15.26
N SER A 31 44.28 -111.43 -14.89
CA SER A 31 43.20 -111.49 -15.88
C SER A 31 43.03 -110.13 -16.56
N THR A 32 43.05 -110.13 -17.89
CA THR A 32 42.85 -108.95 -18.75
C THR A 32 41.52 -108.97 -19.49
N THR A 33 40.69 -110.00 -19.28
CA THR A 33 39.44 -110.22 -20.04
C THR A 33 38.29 -110.73 -19.18
N GLN A 34 38.57 -111.55 -18.17
CA GLN A 34 37.55 -112.01 -17.24
C GLN A 34 37.35 -110.94 -16.18
N THR A 35 36.10 -110.50 -15.99
CA THR A 35 35.73 -109.54 -14.95
C THR A 35 35.58 -110.19 -13.57
N TYR A 36 35.45 -111.52 -13.54
CA TYR A 36 35.34 -112.30 -12.30
C TYR A 36 36.17 -113.58 -12.37
N TYR A 37 36.68 -114.02 -11.22
CA TYR A 37 37.14 -115.38 -11.00
C TYR A 37 36.22 -116.09 -10.00
N LEU A 38 36.21 -117.42 -10.04
CA LEU A 38 35.45 -118.25 -9.10
C LEU A 38 36.36 -118.72 -7.96
N ASP A 39 35.92 -118.53 -6.72
CA ASP A 39 36.56 -119.12 -5.56
C ASP A 39 36.29 -120.64 -5.47
N ARG A 40 36.85 -121.30 -4.44
CA ARG A 40 36.73 -122.76 -4.27
C ARG A 40 35.31 -123.25 -3.95
N PHE A 41 34.39 -122.35 -3.62
CA PHE A 41 32.97 -122.62 -3.41
C PHE A 41 32.11 -122.21 -4.61
N GLY A 42 32.73 -121.65 -5.66
CA GLY A 42 32.04 -121.15 -6.84
C GLY A 42 31.48 -119.74 -6.72
N ASN A 43 31.85 -118.96 -5.69
CA ASN A 43 31.45 -117.55 -5.62
C ASN A 43 32.30 -116.70 -6.56
N LYS A 44 31.67 -115.71 -7.20
CA LYS A 44 32.33 -114.76 -8.09
C LYS A 44 32.97 -113.63 -7.29
N HIS A 45 34.24 -113.38 -7.55
CA HIS A 45 34.99 -112.23 -7.05
C HIS A 45 35.55 -111.45 -8.23
N GLN A 46 35.57 -110.11 -8.14
CA GLN A 46 36.07 -109.30 -9.23
C GLN A 46 37.58 -109.46 -9.39
N THR A 47 38.03 -109.54 -10.63
CA THR A 47 39.44 -109.36 -11.00
C THR A 47 39.79 -107.87 -11.01
N ASN A 48 41.08 -107.53 -11.10
CA ASN A 48 41.52 -106.15 -11.37
C ASN A 48 40.83 -105.57 -12.61
N TYR A 49 40.80 -106.32 -13.71
CA TYR A 49 40.12 -105.92 -14.94
C TYR A 49 38.63 -105.64 -14.73
N GLY A 50 37.93 -106.48 -13.95
CA GLY A 50 36.52 -106.25 -13.61
C GLY A 50 36.27 -104.96 -12.83
N ARG A 51 37.21 -104.56 -11.95
CA ARG A 51 37.14 -103.28 -11.23
C ARG A 51 37.44 -102.10 -12.14
N GLU A 52 38.40 -102.22 -13.05
CA GLU A 52 38.70 -101.18 -14.04
C GLU A 52 37.50 -100.91 -14.97
N VAL A 53 36.82 -101.95 -15.45
CA VAL A 53 35.60 -101.82 -16.25
C VAL A 53 34.50 -101.10 -15.46
N ALA A 54 34.25 -101.52 -14.21
CA ALA A 54 33.24 -100.88 -13.36
C ALA A 54 33.58 -99.42 -13.03
N PHE A 55 34.86 -99.09 -12.85
CA PHE A 55 35.31 -97.71 -12.66
C PHE A 55 35.13 -96.88 -13.94
N GLY A 56 35.44 -97.44 -15.11
CA GLY A 56 35.21 -96.79 -16.40
C GLY A 56 33.72 -96.51 -16.67
N GLU A 57 32.83 -97.46 -16.36
CA GLU A 57 31.38 -97.27 -16.44
C GLU A 57 30.90 -96.16 -15.48
N SER A 58 31.44 -96.14 -14.26
CA SER A 58 31.11 -95.10 -13.27
C SER A 58 31.59 -93.71 -13.70
N LEU A 59 32.76 -93.63 -14.34
CA LEU A 59 33.30 -92.38 -14.88
C LEU A 59 32.44 -91.84 -16.03
N GLY A 60 31.98 -92.72 -16.94
CA GLY A 60 31.08 -92.33 -18.03
C GLY A 60 29.73 -91.74 -17.54
N VAL A 61 29.18 -92.29 -16.45
CA VAL A 61 27.96 -91.74 -15.82
C VAL A 61 28.22 -90.36 -15.20
N PHE A 62 29.39 -90.13 -14.60
CA PHE A 62 29.75 -88.83 -14.03
C PHE A 62 29.87 -87.75 -15.12
N GLU A 63 30.52 -88.06 -16.24
CA GLU A 63 30.65 -87.16 -17.39
C GLU A 63 29.29 -86.76 -17.96
N GLN A 64 28.41 -87.74 -18.19
CA GLN A 64 27.07 -87.48 -18.74
C GLN A 64 26.18 -86.64 -17.80
N ASN A 65 26.28 -86.85 -16.49
CA ASN A 65 25.57 -86.01 -15.51
C ASN A 65 26.08 -84.57 -15.51
N GLY A 66 27.39 -84.36 -15.72
CA GLY A 66 27.97 -83.03 -15.86
C GLY A 66 27.45 -82.28 -17.08
N GLU A 67 27.37 -82.94 -18.25
CA GLU A 67 26.84 -82.35 -19.47
C GLU A 67 25.35 -81.95 -19.31
N ASN A 68 24.53 -82.83 -18.74
CA ASN A 68 23.11 -82.57 -18.48
C ASN A 68 22.90 -81.35 -17.56
N ALA A 69 23.71 -81.21 -16.52
CA ALA A 69 23.63 -80.08 -15.60
C ALA A 69 23.94 -78.75 -16.30
N ILE A 70 24.95 -78.72 -17.18
CA ILE A 70 25.33 -77.53 -17.95
C ILE A 70 24.19 -77.15 -18.92
N THR A 71 23.62 -78.12 -19.63
CA THR A 71 22.51 -77.87 -20.57
C THR A 71 21.27 -77.30 -19.87
N ASN A 72 20.91 -77.85 -18.71
CA ASN A 72 19.76 -77.34 -17.94
C ASN A 72 19.98 -75.89 -17.48
N PHE A 73 21.17 -75.58 -16.96
CA PHE A 73 21.51 -74.21 -16.55
C PHE A 73 21.41 -73.20 -17.71
N VAL A 74 21.88 -73.57 -18.91
CA VAL A 74 21.80 -72.71 -20.11
C VAL A 74 20.34 -72.47 -20.51
N ASN A 75 19.52 -73.52 -20.54
CA ASN A 75 18.10 -73.41 -20.94
C ASN A 75 17.28 -72.57 -19.95
N GLU A 76 17.46 -72.78 -18.65
CA GLU A 76 16.78 -72.01 -17.61
C GLU A 76 17.22 -70.54 -17.63
N SER A 77 18.52 -70.28 -17.85
CA SER A 77 19.04 -68.91 -17.98
C SER A 77 18.51 -68.21 -19.22
N GLN A 78 18.41 -68.90 -20.37
CA GLN A 78 17.82 -68.36 -21.59
C GLN A 78 16.33 -68.04 -21.42
N ALA A 79 15.57 -68.90 -20.73
CA ALA A 79 14.17 -68.66 -20.42
C ALA A 79 13.97 -67.43 -19.50
N ALA A 80 14.83 -67.28 -18.48
CA ALA A 80 14.80 -66.12 -17.59
C ALA A 80 15.16 -64.81 -18.32
N ILE A 81 16.14 -64.85 -19.24
CA ILE A 81 16.53 -63.69 -20.06
C ILE A 81 15.42 -63.33 -21.07
N ALA A 82 14.74 -64.31 -21.66
CA ALA A 82 13.62 -64.09 -22.59
C ALA A 82 12.37 -63.50 -21.90
N ALA A 83 12.25 -63.63 -20.58
CA ALA A 83 11.18 -63.04 -19.78
C ALA A 83 11.47 -61.58 -19.34
N TYR A 84 12.63 -61.02 -19.71
CA TYR A 84 13.03 -59.66 -19.31
C TYR A 84 12.54 -58.62 -20.34
N GLY A 85 11.67 -57.70 -19.92
CA GLY A 85 11.08 -56.64 -20.76
C GLY A 85 9.70 -56.98 -21.34
N TYR A 86 8.99 -55.99 -21.89
CA TYR A 86 7.67 -56.18 -22.48
C TYR A 86 7.73 -56.56 -23.98
N ILE A 87 6.88 -57.51 -24.39
CA ILE A 87 6.74 -57.95 -25.78
C ILE A 87 5.40 -57.43 -26.33
N THR A 88 5.45 -56.46 -27.24
CA THR A 88 4.25 -55.99 -27.93
C THR A 88 3.78 -57.06 -28.93
N VAL A 89 2.57 -57.60 -28.74
CA VAL A 89 2.01 -58.62 -29.63
C VAL A 89 1.32 -57.97 -30.83
N ASP A 90 0.24 -57.23 -30.58
CA ASP A 90 -0.49 -56.44 -31.57
C ASP A 90 -1.40 -55.44 -30.82
N SER A 91 -2.72 -55.51 -31.05
CA SER A 91 -3.71 -54.61 -30.50
C SER A 91 -5.01 -55.32 -30.15
N PHE A 92 -5.81 -54.71 -29.28
CA PHE A 92 -7.16 -55.22 -28.98
C PHE A 92 -8.06 -55.23 -30.23
N GLN A 93 -7.84 -54.29 -31.16
CA GLN A 93 -8.64 -54.18 -32.39
C GLN A 93 -8.27 -55.25 -33.44
N ALA A 94 -7.00 -55.61 -33.56
CA ALA A 94 -6.60 -56.74 -34.41
C ALA A 94 -6.94 -58.10 -33.78
N GLY A 95 -7.04 -58.14 -32.45
CA GLY A 95 -7.18 -59.37 -31.68
C GLY A 95 -5.83 -60.07 -31.52
N ALA A 96 -5.67 -60.81 -30.42
CA ALA A 96 -4.43 -61.50 -30.10
C ALA A 96 -4.68 -62.62 -29.09
N THR A 97 -3.68 -63.47 -28.85
CA THR A 97 -3.69 -64.41 -27.73
C THR A 97 -2.47 -64.15 -26.86
N ILE A 98 -2.69 -63.83 -25.59
CA ILE A 98 -1.61 -63.61 -24.61
C ILE A 98 -1.23 -64.93 -23.97
N THR A 99 0.02 -65.35 -24.21
CA THR A 99 0.60 -66.60 -23.72
C THR A 99 1.67 -66.37 -22.65
N LEU A 100 2.18 -65.14 -22.51
CA LEU A 100 3.19 -64.77 -21.52
C LEU A 100 2.79 -63.51 -20.75
N HIS A 101 3.16 -63.43 -19.46
CA HIS A 101 2.80 -62.30 -18.60
C HIS A 101 3.47 -60.98 -18.99
N ASN A 102 4.58 -61.02 -19.73
CA ASN A 102 5.28 -59.84 -20.23
C ASN A 102 4.81 -59.43 -21.64
N GLN A 103 3.81 -60.10 -22.22
CA GLN A 103 3.18 -59.63 -23.46
C GLN A 103 2.17 -58.52 -23.18
N ILE A 104 2.18 -57.51 -24.04
CA ILE A 104 1.31 -56.34 -23.94
C ILE A 104 0.53 -56.15 -25.24
N LEU A 105 -0.70 -55.64 -25.12
CA LEU A 105 -1.52 -55.24 -26.25
C LEU A 105 -1.76 -53.74 -26.22
N ARG A 106 -1.68 -53.12 -27.40
CA ARG A 106 -2.06 -51.72 -27.58
C ARG A 106 -3.56 -51.61 -27.78
N ASP A 107 -4.21 -50.69 -27.09
CA ASP A 107 -5.50 -50.21 -27.54
C ASP A 107 -5.25 -49.10 -28.57
N THR A 108 -5.48 -49.38 -29.85
CA THR A 108 -5.17 -48.42 -30.94
C THR A 108 -6.06 -47.18 -30.92
N SER A 109 -7.21 -47.23 -30.23
CA SER A 109 -8.11 -46.10 -30.09
C SER A 109 -7.58 -45.04 -29.11
N THR A 110 -6.85 -45.48 -28.08
CA THR A 110 -6.28 -44.61 -27.03
C THR A 110 -4.77 -44.47 -27.13
N GLY A 111 -4.10 -45.42 -27.79
CA GLY A 111 -2.65 -45.53 -27.86
C GLY A 111 -1.99 -46.25 -26.67
N GLU A 112 -2.76 -46.54 -25.61
CA GLU A 112 -2.29 -47.13 -24.36
C GLU A 112 -1.94 -48.61 -24.49
N TYR A 113 -0.95 -49.07 -23.71
CA TYR A 113 -0.56 -50.47 -23.64
C TYR A 113 -1.05 -51.12 -22.35
N TYR A 114 -1.55 -52.34 -22.46
CA TYR A 114 -2.06 -53.11 -21.33
C TYR A 114 -1.35 -54.45 -21.23
N ARG A 115 -1.00 -54.83 -19.99
CA ARG A 115 -0.56 -56.19 -19.64
C ARG A 115 -1.69 -56.95 -18.95
N TRP A 116 -1.74 -58.26 -19.14
CA TRP A 116 -2.66 -59.12 -18.39
C TRP A 116 -2.06 -59.48 -17.03
N ASP A 117 -2.77 -59.13 -15.96
CA ASP A 117 -2.38 -59.38 -14.57
C ASP A 117 -3.08 -60.62 -13.96
N GLY A 118 -4.03 -61.21 -14.68
CA GLY A 118 -4.70 -62.44 -14.27
C GLY A 118 -3.89 -63.70 -14.61
N SER A 119 -4.40 -64.86 -14.21
CA SER A 119 -3.79 -66.16 -14.57
C SER A 119 -3.87 -66.40 -16.08
N ILE A 120 -2.77 -66.85 -16.70
CA ILE A 120 -2.73 -67.27 -18.11
C ILE A 120 -2.99 -68.79 -18.20
N PRO A 121 -4.11 -69.25 -18.81
CA PRO A 121 -4.37 -70.67 -18.99
C PRO A 121 -3.47 -71.27 -20.07
N ALA A 122 -3.39 -72.61 -20.15
CA ALA A 122 -2.50 -73.31 -21.10
C ALA A 122 -2.74 -72.96 -22.59
N GLY A 123 -3.93 -72.46 -22.94
CA GLY A 123 -4.27 -71.97 -24.29
C GLY A 123 -4.08 -70.46 -24.51
N GLY A 124 -3.57 -69.73 -23.50
CA GLY A 124 -3.47 -68.28 -23.51
C GLY A 124 -4.81 -67.56 -23.26
N VAL A 125 -4.72 -66.25 -23.02
CA VAL A 125 -5.88 -65.37 -22.91
C VAL A 125 -6.21 -64.87 -24.31
N VAL A 126 -7.32 -65.34 -24.88
CA VAL A 126 -7.77 -64.96 -26.22
C VAL A 126 -8.51 -63.63 -26.17
N VAL A 127 -8.02 -62.66 -26.94
CA VAL A 127 -8.62 -61.35 -27.18
C VAL A 127 -9.18 -61.33 -28.60
N PRO A 128 -10.51 -61.39 -28.77
CA PRO A 128 -11.11 -61.35 -30.11
C PRO A 128 -10.80 -60.04 -30.86
N PRO A 129 -10.73 -60.07 -32.20
CA PRO A 129 -10.63 -58.85 -33.00
C PRO A 129 -11.78 -57.87 -32.71
N GLY A 130 -11.49 -56.57 -32.72
CA GLY A 130 -12.45 -55.50 -32.42
C GLY A 130 -12.71 -55.27 -30.93
N SER A 131 -11.94 -55.88 -30.02
CA SER A 131 -12.12 -55.72 -28.58
C SER A 131 -11.52 -54.41 -28.04
N THR A 132 -11.79 -54.13 -26.76
CA THR A 132 -11.11 -53.15 -25.90
C THR A 132 -10.68 -53.85 -24.62
N PRO A 133 -9.80 -53.27 -23.77
CA PRO A 133 -9.47 -53.84 -22.47
C PRO A 133 -10.72 -54.15 -21.62
N ASP A 134 -11.74 -53.28 -21.67
CA ASP A 134 -13.00 -53.49 -20.97
C ASP A 134 -13.80 -54.67 -21.53
N SER A 135 -13.97 -54.77 -22.85
CA SER A 135 -14.76 -55.86 -23.45
C SER A 135 -14.03 -57.21 -23.45
N ALA A 136 -12.70 -57.22 -23.32
CA ALA A 136 -11.86 -58.42 -23.28
C ALA A 136 -11.45 -58.87 -21.86
N GLY A 137 -12.23 -58.50 -20.83
CA GLY A 137 -12.03 -59.00 -19.45
C GLY A 137 -12.10 -57.94 -18.35
N GLY A 138 -12.08 -56.65 -18.70
CA GLY A 138 -12.12 -55.54 -17.76
C GLY A 138 -10.74 -55.02 -17.36
N ILE A 139 -10.68 -53.82 -16.79
CA ILE A 139 -9.46 -53.19 -16.28
C ILE A 139 -9.37 -53.33 -14.75
N GLY A 140 -8.20 -53.68 -14.21
CA GLY A 140 -7.94 -53.75 -12.76
C GLY A 140 -7.05 -54.92 -12.33
N ILE A 141 -6.86 -55.06 -11.01
CA ILE A 141 -6.06 -56.14 -10.40
C ILE A 141 -6.62 -57.51 -10.82
N GLY A 142 -5.75 -58.40 -11.30
CA GLY A 142 -6.14 -59.71 -11.84
C GLY A 142 -6.79 -59.66 -13.23
N LYS A 143 -6.76 -58.51 -13.92
CA LYS A 143 -7.31 -58.30 -15.28
C LYS A 143 -6.32 -57.49 -16.14
N TRP A 144 -6.78 -56.70 -17.11
CA TRP A 144 -5.92 -55.79 -17.87
C TRP A 144 -5.47 -54.62 -16.99
N ILE A 145 -4.17 -54.35 -16.96
CA ILE A 145 -3.58 -53.20 -16.26
C ILE A 145 -2.82 -52.37 -17.28
N SER A 146 -3.09 -51.06 -17.32
CA SER A 146 -2.31 -50.14 -18.17
C SER A 146 -0.86 -50.13 -17.69
N VAL A 147 0.05 -50.27 -18.65
CA VAL A 147 1.49 -50.21 -18.43
C VAL A 147 1.94 -48.78 -18.07
N GLY A 148 1.16 -47.75 -18.43
CA GLY A 148 1.44 -46.33 -18.15
C GLY A 148 0.78 -45.76 -16.88
N ASP A 149 -0.37 -46.31 -16.45
CA ASP A 149 -1.16 -45.78 -15.30
C ASP A 149 -0.37 -45.76 -13.97
N GLY A 150 0.39 -46.82 -13.69
CA GLY A 150 1.21 -46.89 -12.47
C GLY A 150 2.28 -45.80 -12.40
N ALA A 151 2.92 -45.49 -13.54
CA ALA A 151 3.90 -44.41 -13.62
C ALA A 151 3.23 -43.04 -13.48
N LEU A 152 2.08 -42.82 -14.14
CA LEU A 152 1.34 -41.56 -14.05
C LEU A 152 0.83 -41.28 -12.63
N ARG A 153 0.24 -42.28 -11.94
CA ARG A 153 -0.22 -42.13 -10.54
C ARG A 153 0.93 -41.87 -9.59
N THR A 154 2.05 -42.57 -9.78
CA THR A 154 3.27 -42.35 -8.98
C THR A 154 3.81 -40.94 -9.20
N ASN A 155 3.82 -40.46 -10.44
CA ASN A 155 4.26 -39.13 -10.80
C ASN A 155 3.32 -38.03 -10.28
N LEU A 156 2.00 -38.22 -10.32
CA LEU A 156 1.02 -37.27 -9.76
C LEU A 156 1.03 -37.25 -8.23
N ALA A 157 1.33 -38.39 -7.59
CA ALA A 157 1.45 -38.50 -6.15
C ALA A 157 2.83 -38.10 -5.60
N SER A 158 3.81 -37.81 -6.47
CA SER A 158 5.12 -37.32 -6.04
C SER A 158 4.98 -35.94 -5.36
N PHE A 159 6.01 -35.54 -4.60
CA PHE A 159 6.02 -34.24 -3.95
C PHE A 159 5.88 -33.05 -4.91
N ASP A 160 6.19 -33.26 -6.20
CA ASP A 160 6.13 -32.25 -7.26
C ASP A 160 5.15 -32.59 -8.40
N GLY A 161 4.23 -33.53 -8.16
CA GLY A 161 3.29 -34.01 -9.17
C GLY A 161 2.37 -32.93 -9.73
N SER A 162 2.18 -31.81 -9.02
CA SER A 162 1.44 -30.65 -9.51
C SER A 162 2.03 -30.03 -10.78
N LYS A 163 3.33 -30.20 -11.05
CA LYS A 163 3.99 -29.75 -12.29
C LYS A 163 3.44 -30.44 -13.55
N LEU A 164 2.74 -31.56 -13.38
CA LEU A 164 2.16 -32.36 -14.46
C LEU A 164 0.69 -31.99 -14.72
N VAL A 165 0.09 -31.12 -13.89
CA VAL A 165 -1.28 -30.65 -14.04
C VAL A 165 -1.26 -29.33 -14.80
N GLY A 166 -2.01 -29.25 -15.90
CA GLY A 166 -2.13 -28.04 -16.70
C GLY A 166 -2.78 -26.89 -15.92
N ILE A 167 -2.33 -25.68 -16.20
CA ILE A 167 -2.85 -24.43 -15.62
C ILE A 167 -3.10 -23.43 -16.75
N CYS A 168 -3.97 -22.45 -16.54
CA CYS A 168 -4.04 -21.29 -17.44
C CYS A 168 -2.82 -20.38 -17.21
N GLU A 169 -2.23 -19.86 -18.27
CA GLU A 169 -1.13 -18.89 -18.17
C GLU A 169 -1.64 -17.55 -17.61
N ASN A 170 -2.86 -17.15 -17.96
CA ASN A 170 -3.41 -15.82 -17.61
C ASN A 170 -4.95 -15.79 -17.52
N ILE A 171 -5.51 -14.66 -17.08
CA ILE A 171 -6.96 -14.48 -16.95
C ILE A 171 -7.68 -14.47 -18.30
N ALA A 172 -7.06 -14.00 -19.38
CA ALA A 172 -7.70 -14.02 -20.70
C ALA A 172 -7.93 -15.47 -21.17
N GLU A 173 -6.99 -16.38 -20.90
CA GLU A 173 -7.19 -17.82 -21.12
C GLU A 173 -8.32 -18.38 -20.26
N LEU A 174 -8.31 -18.09 -18.95
CA LEU A 174 -9.36 -18.52 -18.01
C LEU A 174 -10.77 -18.18 -18.53
N LYS A 175 -10.97 -16.97 -19.06
CA LYS A 175 -12.28 -16.51 -19.56
C LYS A 175 -12.83 -17.41 -20.68
N SER A 176 -11.95 -18.03 -21.47
CA SER A 176 -12.33 -18.91 -22.58
C SER A 176 -12.48 -20.39 -22.22
N VAL A 177 -12.15 -20.77 -20.98
CA VAL A 177 -12.33 -22.15 -20.49
C VAL A 177 -13.81 -22.42 -20.20
N THR A 178 -14.34 -23.55 -20.70
CA THR A 178 -15.65 -24.10 -20.33
C THR A 178 -15.56 -24.97 -19.09
N ALA A 179 -16.55 -24.91 -18.19
CA ALA A 179 -16.59 -25.67 -16.95
C ALA A 179 -18.03 -25.88 -16.45
N ASN A 180 -18.23 -26.92 -15.64
CA ASN A 180 -19.45 -27.09 -14.85
C ASN A 180 -19.33 -26.35 -13.52
N ALA A 181 -20.48 -26.00 -12.91
CA ALA A 181 -20.51 -25.35 -11.61
C ALA A 181 -19.72 -26.14 -10.55
N GLY A 182 -18.80 -25.46 -9.85
CA GLY A 182 -17.95 -26.07 -8.82
C GLY A 182 -16.61 -26.63 -9.31
N GLU A 183 -16.39 -26.72 -10.63
CA GLU A 183 -15.09 -27.11 -11.17
C GLU A 183 -14.03 -26.03 -10.92
N ARG A 184 -12.79 -26.47 -10.70
CA ARG A 184 -11.67 -25.62 -10.30
C ARG A 184 -10.57 -25.61 -11.33
N ILE A 185 -9.89 -24.48 -11.44
CA ILE A 185 -8.72 -24.33 -12.30
C ILE A 185 -7.72 -23.35 -11.68
N GLN A 186 -6.45 -23.62 -11.88
CA GLN A 186 -5.37 -22.74 -11.43
C GLN A 186 -4.95 -21.81 -12.58
N VAL A 187 -4.64 -20.57 -12.24
CA VAL A 187 -4.08 -19.57 -13.16
C VAL A 187 -2.73 -19.09 -12.64
N LYS A 188 -1.73 -19.01 -13.51
CA LYS A 188 -0.35 -18.62 -13.15
C LYS A 188 -0.22 -17.13 -12.80
N GLY A 189 -0.76 -16.23 -13.61
CA GLY A 189 -0.70 -14.78 -13.43
C GLY A 189 -1.95 -14.08 -13.92
N TYR A 190 -2.10 -12.78 -13.66
CA TYR A 190 -3.21 -12.03 -14.25
C TYR A 190 -2.97 -11.79 -15.75
N GLN A 191 -1.76 -11.31 -16.07
CA GLN A 191 -1.28 -11.03 -17.42
C GLN A 191 -0.32 -12.15 -17.89
N PRO A 192 -0.13 -12.34 -19.20
CA PRO A 192 0.84 -13.30 -19.75
C PRO A 192 2.25 -13.08 -19.20
N PHE A 193 3.02 -14.16 -19.01
CA PHE A 193 4.41 -14.12 -18.53
C PHE A 193 4.59 -13.52 -17.13
N THR A 194 3.53 -13.42 -16.33
CA THR A 194 3.58 -12.96 -14.94
C THR A 194 3.24 -14.09 -13.97
N THR A 195 3.68 -13.95 -12.71
CA THR A 195 3.31 -14.85 -11.60
C THR A 195 2.46 -14.14 -10.53
N VAL A 196 2.09 -12.89 -10.78
CA VAL A 196 1.29 -12.05 -9.87
C VAL A 196 -0.15 -11.97 -10.34
N GLY A 197 -1.10 -11.95 -9.41
CA GLY A 197 -2.54 -11.89 -9.72
C GLY A 197 -3.16 -13.19 -10.23
N GLY A 198 -2.37 -14.27 -10.36
CA GLY A 198 -2.87 -15.64 -10.54
C GLY A 198 -3.50 -16.21 -9.27
N GLY A 199 -3.87 -17.49 -9.28
CA GLY A 199 -4.48 -18.18 -8.15
C GLY A 199 -5.45 -19.27 -8.58
N ASP A 200 -6.15 -19.86 -7.62
CA ASP A 200 -7.19 -20.86 -7.87
C ASP A 200 -8.55 -20.19 -8.08
N PHE A 201 -9.30 -20.69 -9.05
CA PHE A 201 -10.64 -20.22 -9.38
C PHE A 201 -11.63 -21.39 -9.38
N VAL A 202 -12.88 -21.09 -9.03
CA VAL A 202 -14.02 -22.01 -9.14
C VAL A 202 -15.06 -21.41 -10.06
N TYR A 203 -15.67 -22.21 -10.92
CA TYR A 203 -16.76 -21.74 -11.76
C TYR A 203 -18.08 -21.68 -10.96
N ILE A 204 -18.79 -20.56 -11.08
CA ILE A 204 -20.11 -20.33 -10.48
C ILE A 204 -21.08 -19.77 -11.52
N GLU A 205 -22.35 -20.11 -11.41
CA GLU A 205 -23.35 -19.77 -12.43
C GLU A 205 -23.85 -18.32 -12.35
N SER A 206 -23.74 -17.69 -11.17
CA SER A 206 -24.22 -16.33 -10.96
C SER A 206 -23.54 -15.63 -9.78
N ILE A 207 -23.58 -14.30 -9.81
CA ILE A 207 -23.20 -13.40 -8.73
C ILE A 207 -24.27 -12.32 -8.59
N PRO A 208 -24.35 -11.59 -7.46
CA PRO A 208 -25.27 -10.46 -7.37
C PRO A 208 -24.91 -9.35 -8.38
N ALA A 209 -25.91 -8.60 -8.85
CA ALA A 209 -25.72 -7.56 -9.85
C ALA A 209 -24.69 -6.51 -9.37
N GLY A 210 -23.74 -6.14 -10.24
CA GLY A 210 -22.67 -5.20 -9.92
C GLY A 210 -21.51 -5.79 -9.10
N TRP A 211 -21.46 -7.10 -8.87
CA TRP A 211 -20.34 -7.78 -8.20
C TRP A 211 -19.21 -8.20 -9.12
N HIS A 212 -19.40 -8.05 -10.42
CA HIS A 212 -18.36 -8.29 -11.39
C HIS A 212 -17.27 -7.21 -11.26
N ASP A 213 -16.06 -7.63 -10.88
CA ASP A 213 -14.93 -6.74 -10.59
C ASP A 213 -13.68 -7.09 -11.38
N GLU A 214 -13.71 -8.14 -12.22
CA GLU A 214 -12.56 -8.64 -12.98
C GLU A 214 -11.34 -9.00 -12.12
N GLY A 215 -11.49 -9.25 -10.82
CA GLY A 215 -10.38 -9.67 -9.96
C GLY A 215 -10.73 -10.81 -9.01
N ILE A 216 -11.84 -10.69 -8.27
CA ILE A 216 -12.43 -11.77 -7.48
C ILE A 216 -13.48 -12.51 -8.30
N TYR A 217 -14.31 -11.77 -9.04
CA TYR A 217 -15.35 -12.31 -9.91
C TYR A 217 -15.08 -11.90 -11.35
N ILE A 218 -14.73 -12.87 -12.18
CA ILE A 218 -14.29 -12.69 -13.55
C ILE A 218 -15.36 -13.29 -14.47
N ALA A 219 -15.97 -12.48 -15.34
CA ALA A 219 -16.97 -12.98 -16.28
C ALA A 219 -16.35 -13.97 -17.27
N SER A 220 -16.96 -15.13 -17.47
CA SER A 220 -16.55 -16.02 -18.56
C SER A 220 -16.93 -15.42 -19.91
N THR A 221 -16.12 -15.65 -20.94
CA THR A 221 -16.47 -15.36 -22.35
C THR A 221 -16.99 -16.61 -23.06
N ALA A 222 -16.73 -17.80 -22.52
CA ALA A 222 -17.23 -19.07 -23.05
C ALA A 222 -18.60 -19.48 -22.50
N MET A 223 -19.02 -18.91 -21.37
CA MET A 223 -20.24 -19.27 -20.64
C MET A 223 -20.91 -18.04 -19.99
N SER A 224 -22.14 -18.19 -19.50
CA SER A 224 -22.91 -17.09 -18.88
C SER A 224 -22.54 -16.77 -17.43
N GLY A 225 -21.82 -17.68 -16.75
CA GLY A 225 -21.40 -17.54 -15.36
C GLY A 225 -20.05 -16.84 -15.16
N TYR A 226 -19.45 -17.05 -14.00
CA TYR A 226 -18.25 -16.35 -13.53
C TYR A 226 -17.22 -17.33 -12.98
N TRP A 227 -15.96 -16.98 -13.13
CA TRP A 227 -14.87 -17.55 -12.35
C TRP A 227 -14.70 -16.75 -11.06
N GLN A 228 -14.87 -17.43 -9.92
CA GLN A 228 -14.65 -16.87 -8.59
C GLN A 228 -13.28 -17.30 -8.07
N ARG A 229 -12.45 -16.34 -7.68
CA ARG A 229 -11.18 -16.58 -6.99
C ARG A 229 -11.40 -17.25 -5.64
N LEU A 230 -10.65 -18.31 -5.35
CA LEU A 230 -10.68 -19.06 -4.08
C LEU A 230 -9.63 -18.56 -3.07
N GLY A 231 -9.96 -18.72 -1.78
CA GLY A 231 -9.11 -18.35 -0.64
C GLY A 231 -9.31 -16.89 -0.17
N PRO A 232 -9.00 -16.57 1.11
CA PRO A 232 -8.84 -15.16 1.47
C PRO A 232 -7.75 -14.61 0.54
N PRO A 233 -7.93 -13.43 -0.08
CA PRO A 233 -6.89 -12.84 -0.90
C PRO A 233 -5.70 -12.47 0.00
N THR A 234 -4.84 -13.45 0.28
CA THR A 234 -3.55 -13.24 0.96
C THR A 234 -2.71 -12.45 -0.02
N GLY A 235 -2.59 -11.15 0.24
CA GLY A 235 -2.07 -10.18 -0.73
C GLY A 235 -3.18 -9.51 -1.54
N MET A 236 -4.10 -8.77 -0.88
CA MET A 236 -5.03 -7.78 -1.49
C MET A 236 -4.30 -6.60 -2.14
N ASP A 237 -3.19 -6.90 -2.77
CA ASP A 237 -2.45 -6.04 -3.64
C ASP A 237 -3.19 -6.03 -4.98
N LEU A 238 -3.19 -4.89 -5.66
CA LEU A 238 -3.97 -4.67 -6.87
C LEU A 238 -3.58 -5.57 -8.07
N PHE A 239 -2.59 -6.46 -7.91
CA PHE A 239 -2.25 -7.53 -8.86
C PHE A 239 -3.44 -8.44 -9.18
N ASN A 240 -4.34 -8.68 -8.21
CA ASN A 240 -5.54 -9.48 -8.45
C ASN A 240 -6.50 -8.85 -9.46
N TRP A 241 -6.40 -7.53 -9.69
CA TRP A 241 -7.15 -6.76 -10.67
C TRP A 241 -6.30 -6.36 -11.88
N GLY A 242 -5.16 -7.02 -12.04
CA GLY A 242 -4.29 -6.90 -13.19
C GLY A 242 -3.29 -5.75 -13.15
N LEU A 243 -3.07 -5.11 -11.99
CA LEU A 243 -2.07 -4.05 -11.87
C LEU A 243 -0.70 -4.55 -12.35
N LEU A 244 -0.11 -3.87 -13.32
CA LEU A 244 1.24 -4.15 -13.80
C LEU A 244 1.89 -2.85 -14.30
N ASN A 245 3.18 -2.71 -14.01
CA ASN A 245 4.02 -1.68 -14.58
C ASN A 245 5.25 -2.33 -15.22
N ASN A 246 5.05 -2.96 -16.38
CA ASN A 246 6.13 -3.58 -17.15
C ASN A 246 6.06 -3.14 -18.62
N PRO A 247 6.97 -2.29 -19.10
CA PRO A 247 6.94 -1.77 -20.47
C PRO A 247 7.12 -2.85 -21.55
N GLU A 248 7.67 -4.02 -21.22
CA GLU A 248 7.84 -5.13 -22.17
C GLU A 248 6.56 -5.97 -22.33
N ILE A 249 5.63 -5.90 -21.38
CA ILE A 249 4.39 -6.68 -21.37
C ILE A 249 3.18 -5.75 -21.48
N THR A 250 2.91 -5.02 -20.39
CA THR A 250 1.84 -4.03 -20.32
C THR A 250 2.04 -3.10 -19.13
N ILE A 251 1.56 -1.88 -19.29
CA ILE A 251 1.44 -0.90 -18.21
C ILE A 251 -0.05 -0.62 -18.04
N THR A 252 -0.59 -0.89 -16.86
CA THR A 252 -2.01 -0.70 -16.56
C THR A 252 -2.24 0.62 -15.83
N ASP A 253 -3.35 1.28 -16.15
CA ASP A 253 -3.82 2.45 -15.43
C ASP A 253 -4.30 2.09 -14.01
N LEU A 254 -3.58 2.59 -13.00
CA LEU A 254 -3.92 2.37 -11.59
C LEU A 254 -5.35 2.85 -11.27
N GLY A 255 -5.83 3.93 -11.88
CA GLY A 255 -7.16 4.48 -11.59
C GLY A 255 -8.29 3.54 -11.97
N GLU A 256 -8.20 2.93 -13.14
CA GLU A 256 -9.17 1.91 -13.56
C GLU A 256 -9.12 0.67 -12.68
N VAL A 257 -7.91 0.21 -12.33
CA VAL A 257 -7.70 -0.93 -11.46
C VAL A 257 -8.32 -0.67 -10.08
N LEU A 258 -8.10 0.51 -9.50
CA LEU A 258 -8.70 0.93 -8.24
C LEU A 258 -10.23 0.98 -8.33
N ASN A 259 -10.79 1.56 -9.39
CA ASN A 259 -12.24 1.63 -9.58
C ASN A 259 -12.90 0.24 -9.59
N ARG A 260 -12.22 -0.77 -10.15
CA ARG A 260 -12.66 -2.17 -10.09
C ARG A 260 -12.44 -2.80 -8.70
N ALA A 261 -11.29 -2.56 -8.08
CA ALA A 261 -10.94 -3.14 -6.79
C ALA A 261 -11.81 -2.63 -5.62
N MET A 262 -12.27 -1.38 -5.69
CA MET A 262 -13.12 -0.74 -4.69
C MET A 262 -14.61 -1.12 -4.80
N ILE A 263 -15.00 -1.88 -5.83
CA ILE A 263 -16.38 -2.40 -5.90
C ILE A 263 -16.67 -3.20 -4.63
N HIS A 264 -17.81 -2.92 -3.99
CA HIS A 264 -18.26 -3.45 -2.69
C HIS A 264 -17.47 -2.94 -1.48
N ASN A 265 -16.99 -1.68 -1.54
CA ASN A 265 -16.36 -0.98 -0.41
C ASN A 265 -15.19 -1.77 0.19
N ARG A 266 -14.44 -2.48 -0.66
CA ARG A 266 -13.23 -3.19 -0.24
C ARG A 266 -12.13 -2.19 0.05
N ALA A 267 -11.13 -2.61 0.82
CA ALA A 267 -9.97 -1.80 1.18
C ALA A 267 -8.76 -2.15 0.31
N PRO A 268 -8.59 -1.54 -0.88
CA PRO A 268 -7.45 -1.85 -1.75
C PRO A 268 -6.14 -1.40 -1.13
N VAL A 269 -5.09 -2.20 -1.36
CA VAL A 269 -3.71 -1.85 -1.04
C VAL A 269 -2.92 -1.69 -2.33
N ILE A 270 -2.44 -0.48 -2.59
CA ILE A 270 -1.52 -0.22 -3.70
C ILE A 270 -0.17 -0.86 -3.31
N PRO A 271 0.38 -1.79 -4.11
CA PRO A 271 1.60 -2.50 -3.74
C PRO A 271 2.80 -1.54 -3.70
N ALA A 272 3.90 -1.99 -3.09
CA ALA A 272 5.17 -1.27 -3.20
C ALA A 272 5.60 -1.22 -4.68
N GLY A 273 6.17 -0.09 -5.09
CA GLY A 273 6.54 0.18 -6.48
C GLY A 273 5.99 1.52 -6.98
N THR A 274 6.29 1.79 -8.24
CA THR A 274 5.86 2.98 -8.96
C THR A 274 4.74 2.60 -9.93
N TRP A 275 3.61 3.30 -9.88
CA TRP A 275 2.41 2.98 -10.64
C TRP A 275 1.92 4.21 -11.38
N VAL A 276 1.62 4.07 -12.67
CA VAL A 276 1.07 5.17 -13.47
C VAL A 276 -0.45 5.23 -13.36
N MET A 277 -1.01 6.42 -13.48
CA MET A 277 -2.43 6.68 -13.34
C MET A 277 -2.89 7.71 -14.37
N SER A 278 -3.85 7.32 -15.20
CA SER A 278 -4.46 8.16 -16.23
C SER A 278 -5.96 8.39 -16.04
N SER A 279 -6.60 7.62 -15.15
CA SER A 279 -8.03 7.72 -14.82
C SER A 279 -8.26 8.09 -13.35
N ILE A 280 -9.30 8.86 -13.09
CA ILE A 280 -9.66 9.26 -11.72
C ILE A 280 -10.15 8.03 -10.94
N ALA A 281 -9.57 7.79 -9.76
CA ALA A 281 -10.09 6.81 -8.81
C ALA A 281 -11.28 7.42 -8.03
N ASN A 282 -12.48 6.89 -8.25
CA ASN A 282 -13.72 7.31 -7.62
C ASN A 282 -14.00 6.44 -6.39
N ILE A 283 -13.59 6.93 -5.22
CA ILE A 283 -13.56 6.21 -3.96
C ILE A 283 -14.96 6.20 -3.32
N PRO A 284 -15.61 5.03 -3.19
CA PRO A 284 -16.93 4.94 -2.56
C PRO A 284 -16.86 5.05 -1.03
N SER A 285 -18.02 5.25 -0.41
CA SER A 285 -18.14 5.24 1.06
C SER A 285 -17.55 3.99 1.71
N ASN A 286 -17.10 4.10 2.96
CA ASN A 286 -16.55 3.00 3.75
C ASN A 286 -15.31 2.33 3.13
N THR A 287 -14.44 3.13 2.52
CA THR A 287 -13.25 2.63 1.82
C THR A 287 -11.98 3.10 2.52
N VAL A 288 -11.05 2.16 2.72
CA VAL A 288 -9.67 2.46 3.12
C VAL A 288 -8.77 2.15 1.93
N LEU A 289 -8.26 3.21 1.30
CA LEU A 289 -7.23 3.12 0.26
C LEU A 289 -5.87 3.33 0.92
N SER A 290 -5.00 2.32 0.82
CA SER A 290 -3.68 2.37 1.44
C SER A 290 -2.57 2.02 0.45
N GLY A 291 -1.36 2.53 0.69
CA GLY A 291 -0.13 2.04 0.08
C GLY A 291 0.75 1.30 1.08
N ARG A 292 2.01 1.06 0.71
CA ARG A 292 3.04 0.41 1.55
C ARG A 292 4.04 1.40 2.17
N GLY A 293 3.67 2.67 2.23
CA GLY A 293 4.43 3.77 2.84
C GLY A 293 4.84 4.84 1.84
N ILE A 294 5.04 6.07 2.35
CA ILE A 294 5.62 7.19 1.60
C ILE A 294 6.97 6.77 1.00
N GLY A 295 7.15 7.02 -0.31
CA GLY A 295 8.34 6.64 -1.07
C GLY A 295 8.43 5.16 -1.46
N ASN A 296 7.78 4.26 -0.73
CA ASN A 296 7.71 2.83 -1.08
C ASN A 296 6.62 2.54 -2.12
N THR A 297 5.50 3.23 -2.02
CA THR A 297 4.43 3.22 -3.01
C THR A 297 4.33 4.61 -3.61
N VAL A 298 4.55 4.70 -4.93
CA VAL A 298 4.55 5.97 -5.66
C VAL A 298 3.51 5.88 -6.78
N VAL A 299 2.59 6.84 -6.82
CA VAL A 299 1.60 6.98 -7.89
C VAL A 299 2.00 8.17 -8.76
N LEU A 300 2.25 7.91 -10.03
CA LEU A 300 2.60 8.91 -11.03
C LEU A 300 1.38 9.24 -11.89
N ARG A 301 1.05 10.52 -12.01
CA ARG A 301 0.11 10.97 -13.04
C ARG A 301 0.69 10.66 -14.43
N GLU A 302 -0.14 10.11 -15.31
CA GLU A 302 0.22 9.75 -16.69
C GLU A 302 -0.91 10.18 -17.62
N GLY A 303 -1.05 11.49 -17.83
CA GLY A 303 -2.03 12.03 -18.76
C GLY A 303 -2.72 13.30 -18.28
N SER A 304 -3.48 13.90 -19.19
CA SER A 304 -4.27 15.11 -18.95
C SER A 304 -5.53 14.81 -18.15
N MET A 305 -5.38 14.50 -16.87
CA MET A 305 -6.47 14.37 -15.88
C MET A 305 -6.46 15.55 -14.91
N ASN A 306 -7.62 16.03 -14.47
CA ASN A 306 -7.71 17.17 -13.56
C ASN A 306 -7.86 16.79 -12.08
N SER A 307 -7.92 15.50 -11.76
CA SER A 307 -7.76 14.95 -10.42
C SER A 307 -7.19 13.53 -10.52
N MET A 308 -6.73 12.95 -9.41
CA MET A 308 -6.23 11.57 -9.36
C MET A 308 -7.12 10.71 -8.46
N PHE A 309 -7.50 11.24 -7.29
CA PHE A 309 -8.36 10.59 -6.31
C PHE A 309 -9.53 11.49 -5.95
N MET A 310 -10.73 10.93 -6.01
CA MET A 310 -11.97 11.65 -5.77
C MET A 310 -12.94 10.79 -4.98
N ASN A 311 -13.76 11.38 -4.11
CA ASN A 311 -14.89 10.62 -3.57
C ASN A 311 -15.95 10.37 -4.67
N LYS A 312 -16.55 9.19 -4.66
CA LYS A 312 -17.53 8.79 -5.67
C LYS A 312 -18.86 9.52 -5.46
N SER A 313 -19.23 10.41 -6.37
CA SER A 313 -20.53 11.09 -6.39
C SER A 313 -21.14 11.04 -7.79
N ASP A 314 -22.47 10.99 -7.87
CA ASP A 314 -23.22 11.15 -9.13
C ASP A 314 -23.70 12.58 -9.35
N GLY A 315 -23.37 13.49 -8.44
CA GLY A 315 -23.74 14.91 -8.53
C GLY A 315 -25.14 15.26 -8.04
N THR A 316 -25.88 14.31 -7.46
CA THR A 316 -27.30 14.52 -7.07
C THR A 316 -27.53 14.71 -5.58
N ILE A 317 -26.65 14.15 -4.74
CA ILE A 317 -26.75 14.21 -3.28
C ILE A 317 -25.93 15.39 -2.75
N GLY A 318 -26.61 16.41 -2.25
CA GLY A 318 -26.01 17.60 -1.63
C GLY A 318 -25.65 17.42 -0.16
N GLY A 319 -25.40 18.54 0.53
CA GLY A 319 -24.99 18.53 1.94
C GLY A 319 -23.67 17.77 2.12
N TYR A 320 -23.64 16.79 3.05
CA TYR A 320 -22.46 16.00 3.41
C TYR A 320 -22.64 14.49 3.15
N GLY A 321 -23.60 14.13 2.29
CA GLY A 321 -24.15 12.77 2.21
C GLY A 321 -23.78 11.96 0.96
N ALA A 322 -23.06 12.53 -0.01
CA ALA A 322 -22.70 11.80 -1.24
C ALA A 322 -21.78 10.62 -0.93
N THR A 323 -20.81 10.82 -0.03
CA THR A 323 -19.96 9.74 0.49
C THR A 323 -19.59 9.94 1.95
N VAL A 324 -19.40 8.83 2.66
CA VAL A 324 -18.98 8.84 4.07
C VAL A 324 -17.85 7.85 4.34
N ASN A 325 -17.00 8.16 5.33
CA ASN A 325 -16.01 7.22 5.87
C ASN A 325 -14.99 6.76 4.82
N ILE A 326 -14.16 7.70 4.33
CA ILE A 326 -13.07 7.42 3.38
C ILE A 326 -11.73 7.69 4.07
N THR A 327 -10.80 6.74 3.92
CA THR A 327 -9.40 6.90 4.35
C THR A 327 -8.46 6.74 3.16
N ILE A 328 -7.52 7.67 3.00
CA ILE A 328 -6.42 7.62 2.02
C ILE A 328 -5.10 7.73 2.79
N GLN A 329 -4.22 6.75 2.69
CA GLN A 329 -3.00 6.73 3.50
C GLN A 329 -1.81 5.97 2.94
N ASP A 330 -0.61 6.30 3.42
CA ASP A 330 0.61 5.49 3.27
C ASP A 330 1.15 5.37 1.83
N PHE A 331 1.18 6.46 1.04
CA PHE A 331 1.85 6.49 -0.26
C PHE A 331 2.23 7.91 -0.71
N THR A 332 3.03 7.98 -1.78
CA THR A 332 3.39 9.22 -2.47
C THR A 332 2.57 9.37 -3.75
N ILE A 333 2.11 10.59 -4.02
CA ILE A 333 1.48 11.01 -5.27
C ILE A 333 2.40 12.04 -5.94
N ASP A 334 2.75 11.79 -7.19
CA ASP A 334 3.45 12.75 -8.03
C ASP A 334 2.52 13.18 -9.17
N ALA A 335 2.09 14.44 -9.13
CA ALA A 335 1.21 15.03 -10.14
C ALA A 335 1.96 15.44 -11.42
N ARG A 336 3.29 15.27 -11.45
CA ARG A 336 4.18 15.43 -12.61
C ARG A 336 3.94 16.71 -13.40
N MET A 337 3.90 17.86 -12.70
CA MET A 337 3.72 19.20 -13.31
C MET A 337 4.58 19.45 -14.56
N ASP A 338 5.83 18.99 -14.58
CA ASP A 338 6.74 19.25 -15.70
C ASP A 338 6.33 18.51 -16.99
N ASP A 339 5.82 17.28 -16.84
CA ASP A 339 5.33 16.47 -17.96
C ASP A 339 3.87 16.80 -18.31
N TYR A 340 3.06 17.13 -17.29
CA TYR A 340 1.64 17.43 -17.39
C TYR A 340 1.31 18.79 -16.73
N PRO A 341 1.63 19.92 -17.38
CA PRO A 341 1.42 21.25 -16.82
C PRO A 341 -0.05 21.67 -16.77
N ALA A 342 -0.95 20.89 -17.36
CA ALA A 342 -2.38 21.12 -17.27
C ALA A 342 -2.88 20.94 -15.83
N PRO A 343 -3.83 21.77 -15.37
CA PRO A 343 -4.52 21.66 -14.09
C PRO A 343 -4.74 20.25 -13.54
N CYS A 344 -4.41 20.03 -12.27
CA CYS A 344 -4.76 18.82 -11.54
C CYS A 344 -4.79 19.08 -10.03
N THR A 345 -5.88 18.71 -9.36
CA THR A 345 -5.94 18.57 -7.91
C THR A 345 -5.85 17.08 -7.56
N PRO A 346 -4.71 16.58 -7.05
CA PRO A 346 -4.51 15.16 -6.81
C PRO A 346 -5.57 14.50 -5.94
N ILE A 347 -6.04 15.16 -4.87
CA ILE A 347 -7.13 14.66 -4.04
C ILE A 347 -8.25 15.70 -3.95
N GLY A 348 -9.42 15.40 -4.51
CA GLY A 348 -10.61 16.24 -4.41
C GLY A 348 -11.73 15.55 -3.62
N THR A 349 -12.40 16.29 -2.73
CA THR A 349 -13.60 15.80 -2.03
C THR A 349 -14.74 16.80 -2.09
N GLY A 350 -15.96 16.31 -2.33
CA GLY A 350 -17.19 17.08 -2.47
C GLY A 350 -18.37 16.37 -1.82
N HIS A 351 -19.23 17.09 -1.09
CA HIS A 351 -20.43 16.55 -0.43
C HIS A 351 -20.17 15.32 0.44
N ALA A 352 -19.09 15.36 1.21
CA ALA A 352 -18.59 14.18 1.91
C ALA A 352 -18.50 14.38 3.42
N SER A 353 -18.48 13.28 4.18
CA SER A 353 -18.16 13.35 5.60
C SER A 353 -17.30 12.21 6.12
N SER A 354 -16.61 12.45 7.24
CA SER A 354 -15.67 11.49 7.85
C SER A 354 -14.54 11.11 6.89
N ILE A 355 -13.75 12.11 6.47
CA ILE A 355 -12.63 11.95 5.54
C ILE A 355 -11.31 11.94 6.30
N ARG A 356 -10.45 10.96 6.02
CA ARG A 356 -9.11 10.84 6.63
C ARG A 356 -8.06 10.75 5.55
N ILE A 357 -7.11 11.68 5.56
CA ILE A 357 -5.95 11.68 4.67
C ILE A 357 -4.74 11.70 5.58
N SER A 358 -3.96 10.62 5.63
CA SER A 358 -2.85 10.53 6.58
C SER A 358 -1.60 9.89 5.99
N ARG A 359 -0.42 10.42 6.33
CA ARG A 359 0.86 9.87 5.85
C ARG A 359 0.90 9.76 4.32
N VAL A 360 0.45 10.81 3.64
CA VAL A 360 0.53 10.96 2.18
C VAL A 360 1.53 12.06 1.85
N GLU A 361 2.34 11.83 0.83
CA GLU A 361 3.19 12.86 0.23
C GLU A 361 2.65 13.25 -1.15
N ILE A 362 2.47 14.54 -1.43
CA ILE A 362 1.96 15.03 -2.72
C ILE A 362 2.94 16.03 -3.32
N ASN A 363 3.43 15.73 -4.51
CA ASN A 363 4.50 16.46 -5.17
C ASN A 363 4.09 16.97 -6.56
N ASN A 364 4.71 18.08 -6.98
CA ASN A 364 4.67 18.60 -8.36
C ASN A 364 3.25 18.90 -8.86
N VAL A 365 2.47 19.67 -8.11
CA VAL A 365 1.07 19.99 -8.43
C VAL A 365 0.98 21.21 -9.37
N PRO A 366 0.46 21.08 -10.60
CA PRO A 366 0.55 22.11 -11.63
C PRO A 366 -0.37 23.32 -11.43
N GLY A 367 0.11 24.49 -11.87
CA GLY A 367 -0.70 25.70 -11.98
C GLY A 367 -1.14 26.28 -10.62
N ARG A 368 -2.36 26.83 -10.59
CA ARG A 368 -3.02 27.36 -9.38
C ARG A 368 -3.63 26.26 -8.48
N TRP A 369 -3.64 25.01 -8.94
CA TRP A 369 -4.46 23.95 -8.36
C TRP A 369 -3.86 23.40 -7.06
N HIS A 370 -4.66 22.60 -6.36
CA HIS A 370 -4.46 22.28 -4.96
C HIS A 370 -3.93 20.86 -4.82
N ALA A 371 -3.11 20.58 -3.81
CA ALA A 371 -2.76 19.19 -3.50
C ALA A 371 -3.99 18.44 -2.98
N ILE A 372 -4.77 19.11 -2.12
CA ILE A 372 -6.03 18.61 -1.57
C ILE A 372 -7.07 19.72 -1.66
N GLU A 373 -8.25 19.39 -2.16
CA GLU A 373 -9.41 20.26 -2.12
C GLU A 373 -10.55 19.62 -1.34
N LEU A 374 -10.96 20.29 -0.26
CA LEU A 374 -12.15 19.95 0.52
C LEU A 374 -13.25 20.92 0.17
N ASN A 375 -14.30 20.41 -0.45
CA ASN A 375 -15.50 21.16 -0.80
C ASN A 375 -16.72 20.50 -0.14
N ALA A 376 -17.61 21.28 0.47
CA ALA A 376 -18.80 20.77 1.18
C ALA A 376 -18.51 19.51 2.00
N THR A 377 -17.43 19.54 2.78
CA THR A 377 -16.90 18.39 3.51
C THR A 377 -17.01 18.63 5.01
N TYR A 378 -17.53 17.65 5.73
CA TYR A 378 -17.72 17.72 7.19
C TYR A 378 -16.95 16.61 7.91
N ASP A 379 -16.25 16.94 8.99
CA ASP A 379 -15.43 15.96 9.74
C ASP A 379 -14.28 15.37 8.91
N ALA A 380 -13.33 16.23 8.51
CA ALA A 380 -12.13 15.80 7.81
C ALA A 380 -10.87 15.98 8.66
N VAL A 381 -9.94 15.02 8.55
CA VAL A 381 -8.62 15.09 9.17
C VAL A 381 -7.55 14.86 8.11
N ILE A 382 -6.63 15.82 7.99
CA ILE A 382 -5.41 15.74 7.19
C ILE A 382 -4.24 15.75 8.16
N GLU A 383 -3.52 14.63 8.28
CA GLU A 383 -2.48 14.47 9.30
C GLU A 383 -1.20 13.78 8.83
N ASP A 384 -0.06 14.23 9.35
CA ASP A 384 1.24 13.62 9.05
C ASP A 384 1.56 13.60 7.53
N CYS A 385 1.04 14.56 6.77
CA CYS A 385 1.20 14.67 5.32
C CYS A 385 2.34 15.62 4.93
N ARG A 386 2.90 15.40 3.74
CA ARG A 386 3.96 16.24 3.16
C ARG A 386 3.55 16.76 1.80
N PHE A 387 3.80 18.04 1.56
CA PHE A 387 3.45 18.68 0.30
C PHE A 387 4.66 19.43 -0.24
N ALA A 388 5.06 19.13 -1.47
CA ALA A 388 6.18 19.80 -2.11
C ALA A 388 5.85 20.28 -3.52
N ARG A 389 6.29 21.50 -3.83
CA ARG A 389 6.28 22.07 -5.19
C ARG A 389 4.90 22.14 -5.83
N GLY A 390 4.18 23.24 -5.61
CA GLY A 390 2.87 23.49 -6.22
C GLY A 390 2.32 24.89 -6.00
N GLY A 391 1.12 25.15 -6.55
CA GLY A 391 0.38 26.40 -6.34
C GLY A 391 1.05 27.66 -6.87
N LEU A 392 1.93 27.52 -7.87
CA LEU A 392 2.84 28.51 -8.48
C LEU A 392 2.56 29.99 -8.11
N ASP A 393 3.59 30.70 -7.64
CA ASP A 393 3.52 32.06 -7.08
C ASP A 393 2.70 33.09 -7.89
N MET A 394 2.74 33.01 -9.22
CA MET A 394 2.01 33.92 -10.10
C MET A 394 0.48 33.81 -9.95
N TYR A 395 -0.01 32.73 -9.35
CA TYR A 395 -1.43 32.45 -9.17
C TYR A 395 -1.91 32.50 -7.72
N ASP A 396 -1.03 32.66 -6.74
CA ASP A 396 -1.38 32.63 -5.31
C ASP A 396 -2.15 31.34 -4.91
N GLY A 397 -1.75 30.18 -5.46
CA GLY A 397 -2.45 28.91 -5.25
C GLY A 397 -2.17 28.29 -3.88
N GLU A 398 -3.24 27.87 -3.20
CA GLU A 398 -3.20 27.18 -1.91
C GLU A 398 -2.93 25.68 -2.08
N CYS A 399 -2.13 25.10 -1.20
CA CYS A 399 -1.87 23.67 -1.18
C CYS A 399 -3.11 22.87 -0.74
N ILE A 400 -3.73 23.28 0.36
CA ILE A 400 -5.00 22.73 0.83
C ILE A 400 -6.07 23.81 0.68
N GLN A 401 -7.06 23.55 -0.17
CA GLN A 401 -8.23 24.40 -0.35
C GLN A 401 -9.40 23.92 0.51
N LEU A 402 -10.02 24.85 1.22
CA LEU A 402 -11.19 24.66 2.06
C LEU A 402 -12.34 25.54 1.55
N ASP A 403 -13.23 25.00 0.73
CA ASP A 403 -14.26 25.78 0.04
C ASP A 403 -15.67 25.20 0.27
N ALA A 404 -16.66 25.70 -0.47
CA ALA A 404 -18.06 25.34 -0.37
C ALA A 404 -18.62 24.98 -1.76
N ALA A 405 -19.77 24.29 -1.80
CA ALA A 405 -20.37 23.80 -3.04
C ALA A 405 -20.99 24.94 -3.84
N ILE A 406 -20.15 25.73 -4.51
CA ILE A 406 -20.49 26.94 -5.22
C ILE A 406 -20.37 26.70 -6.72
N ASP A 407 -21.37 27.16 -7.46
CA ASP A 407 -21.38 27.09 -8.93
C ASP A 407 -20.36 28.09 -9.52
N GLY A 408 -19.84 27.81 -10.71
CA GLY A 408 -18.89 28.70 -11.39
C GLY A 408 -17.41 28.33 -11.24
N GLY A 409 -17.11 27.08 -10.89
CA GLY A 409 -15.82 26.46 -11.21
C GLY A 409 -14.78 26.21 -10.11
N PRO A 410 -14.91 26.62 -8.82
CA PRO A 410 -13.94 26.24 -7.80
C PRO A 410 -13.76 24.72 -7.69
N PHE A 411 -14.89 23.98 -7.72
CA PHE A 411 -14.92 22.51 -7.73
C PHE A 411 -15.68 22.02 -8.96
N PRO A 412 -15.01 21.57 -10.03
CA PRO A 412 -15.65 21.35 -11.33
C PRO A 412 -16.18 19.93 -11.56
N TRP A 413 -15.98 19.00 -10.63
CA TRP A 413 -16.15 17.57 -10.91
C TRP A 413 -17.59 17.08 -10.79
N PHE A 414 -18.33 17.56 -9.79
CA PHE A 414 -19.73 17.22 -9.59
C PHE A 414 -20.40 18.22 -8.63
N GLY A 415 -21.73 18.31 -8.72
CA GLY A 415 -22.57 19.07 -7.78
C GLY A 415 -23.26 18.17 -6.73
N PRO A 416 -24.44 18.56 -6.22
CA PRO A 416 -25.16 19.79 -6.53
C PRO A 416 -24.49 21.01 -5.90
N TYR A 417 -24.38 22.12 -6.63
CA TYR A 417 -23.80 23.36 -6.10
C TYR A 417 -24.78 24.10 -5.17
N ASP A 418 -25.00 23.53 -3.99
CA ASP A 418 -26.06 23.90 -3.03
C ASP A 418 -25.61 24.87 -1.92
N LEU A 419 -24.43 25.47 -2.07
CA LEU A 419 -23.80 26.40 -1.12
C LEU A 419 -23.40 25.75 0.22
N THR A 420 -23.39 24.41 0.33
CA THR A 420 -22.92 23.73 1.54
C THR A 420 -21.44 24.06 1.82
N VAL A 421 -21.17 24.57 3.02
CA VAL A 421 -19.83 24.95 3.50
C VAL A 421 -19.09 23.77 4.15
N CYS A 422 -17.76 23.82 4.18
CA CYS A 422 -16.98 22.89 5.00
C CYS A 422 -17.17 23.12 6.51
N GLY A 423 -16.95 22.08 7.33
CA GLY A 423 -16.95 22.20 8.78
C GLY A 423 -16.23 21.05 9.49
N LYS A 424 -15.80 21.27 10.73
CA LYS A 424 -15.09 20.28 11.57
C LYS A 424 -13.86 19.71 10.85
N ILE A 425 -12.92 20.59 10.52
CA ILE A 425 -11.70 20.24 9.77
C ILE A 425 -10.49 20.31 10.70
N ILE A 426 -9.65 19.28 10.65
CA ILE A 426 -8.38 19.21 11.37
C ILE A 426 -7.26 19.04 10.35
N ILE A 427 -6.28 19.92 10.38
CA ILE A 427 -5.03 19.81 9.64
C ILE A 427 -3.91 19.84 10.67
N ASN A 428 -3.17 18.75 10.84
CA ASN A 428 -2.13 18.70 11.87
C ASN A 428 -0.86 17.96 11.43
N ARG A 429 0.29 18.34 12.01
CA ARG A 429 1.58 17.66 11.77
C ARG A 429 1.94 17.55 10.28
N CYS A 430 1.55 18.54 9.48
CA CYS A 430 1.82 18.58 8.04
C CYS A 430 3.03 19.46 7.74
N THR A 431 3.75 19.13 6.68
CA THR A 431 4.86 19.95 6.16
C THR A 431 4.54 20.45 4.76
N PHE A 432 4.72 21.75 4.53
CA PHE A 432 4.51 22.41 3.25
C PHE A 432 5.83 23.07 2.81
N SER A 433 6.32 22.73 1.62
CA SER A 433 7.56 23.29 1.08
C SER A 433 7.43 23.65 -0.38
N ASP A 434 7.99 24.79 -0.79
CA ASP A 434 7.94 25.25 -2.19
C ASP A 434 6.49 25.40 -2.70
N TRP A 435 5.63 25.95 -1.85
CA TRP A 435 4.26 26.31 -2.16
C TRP A 435 4.07 27.83 -2.05
N SER A 436 3.18 28.36 -2.87
CA SER A 436 2.77 29.75 -2.78
C SER A 436 2.02 30.02 -1.48
N SER A 437 0.88 29.35 -1.30
CA SER A 437 0.10 29.39 -0.07
C SER A 437 -0.07 27.98 0.51
N ALA A 438 0.02 27.78 1.83
CA ALA A 438 -0.17 26.45 2.42
C ALA A 438 -1.65 26.09 2.55
N ILE A 439 -2.44 26.84 3.32
CA ILE A 439 -3.84 26.52 3.56
C ILE A 439 -4.70 27.75 3.27
N GLY A 440 -5.79 27.57 2.54
CA GLY A 440 -6.75 28.65 2.43
C GLY A 440 -8.07 28.32 1.75
N SER A 441 -8.81 29.39 1.48
CA SER A 441 -10.14 29.37 0.88
C SER A 441 -10.25 30.54 -0.10
N HIS A 442 -10.85 30.32 -1.26
CA HIS A 442 -11.08 31.39 -2.24
C HIS A 442 -12.48 31.97 -2.15
N SER A 443 -13.42 31.23 -1.56
CA SER A 443 -14.83 31.54 -1.71
C SER A 443 -15.50 31.85 -0.36
N GLY A 444 -15.98 33.08 -0.21
CA GLY A 444 -16.87 33.47 0.89
C GLY A 444 -18.31 33.52 0.41
N ILE A 445 -19.24 32.92 1.15
CA ILE A 445 -20.68 32.95 0.86
C ILE A 445 -21.32 33.92 1.84
N THR A 446 -21.99 34.95 1.30
CA THR A 446 -22.73 35.93 2.10
C THR A 446 -23.73 35.25 3.02
N GLY A 447 -23.74 35.63 4.30
CA GLY A 447 -24.63 35.06 5.31
C GLY A 447 -24.26 33.66 5.81
N SER A 448 -23.24 33.00 5.24
CA SER A 448 -22.84 31.64 5.64
C SER A 448 -21.63 31.62 6.56
N ARG A 449 -21.56 30.60 7.41
CA ARG A 449 -20.51 30.43 8.42
C ARG A 449 -19.94 29.02 8.38
N TRP A 450 -18.63 28.92 8.17
CA TRP A 450 -17.86 27.70 8.35
C TRP A 450 -17.57 27.52 9.85
N ILE A 451 -17.52 26.29 10.33
CA ILE A 451 -17.41 26.00 11.77
C ILE A 451 -16.34 24.96 12.07
N ASP A 452 -15.64 25.13 13.18
CA ASP A 452 -14.66 24.21 13.75
C ASP A 452 -13.48 23.90 12.82
N LEU A 453 -12.49 24.78 12.76
CA LEU A 453 -11.24 24.57 12.03
C LEU A 453 -10.06 24.53 13.00
N ARG A 454 -9.24 23.47 12.90
CA ARG A 454 -8.02 23.33 13.68
C ARG A 454 -6.84 23.13 12.76
N ILE A 455 -5.86 24.03 12.85
CA ILE A 455 -4.60 23.95 12.13
C ILE A 455 -3.49 23.98 13.18
N THR A 456 -2.86 22.82 13.44
CA THR A 456 -1.88 22.72 14.52
C THR A 456 -0.63 21.94 14.18
N ASP A 457 0.48 22.32 14.80
CA ASP A 457 1.73 21.54 14.74
C ASP A 457 2.26 21.38 13.30
N CYS A 458 1.97 22.33 12.40
CA CYS A 458 2.43 22.30 11.01
C CYS A 458 3.68 23.16 10.78
N ASP A 459 4.54 22.72 9.86
CA ASP A 459 5.69 23.46 9.35
C ASP A 459 5.38 23.96 7.93
N MET A 460 5.38 25.28 7.72
CA MET A 460 5.02 25.93 6.47
C MET A 460 6.18 26.78 5.95
N PHE A 461 6.79 26.36 4.84
CA PHE A 461 7.85 27.05 4.13
C PHE A 461 7.30 27.52 2.78
N VAL A 462 6.74 28.73 2.77
CA VAL A 462 5.88 29.23 1.69
C VAL A 462 6.21 30.65 1.31
N SER A 463 5.86 31.05 0.09
CA SER A 463 6.25 32.35 -0.47
C SER A 463 5.18 33.44 -0.26
N LYS A 464 3.89 33.11 -0.25
CA LYS A 464 2.77 34.08 -0.19
C LYS A 464 1.97 34.03 1.11
N ALA A 465 1.49 32.87 1.54
CA ALA A 465 0.70 32.79 2.76
C ALA A 465 0.84 31.43 3.48
N GLY A 466 0.84 31.47 4.81
CA GLY A 466 0.69 30.24 5.60
C GLY A 466 -0.78 29.81 5.60
N ILE A 467 -1.62 30.63 6.23
CA ILE A 467 -3.03 30.34 6.47
C ILE A 467 -3.88 31.53 6.03
N LYS A 468 -4.75 31.34 5.04
CA LYS A 468 -5.63 32.37 4.45
C LYS A 468 -7.07 31.89 4.39
N ILE A 469 -7.85 32.15 5.44
CA ILE A 469 -9.20 31.58 5.59
C ILE A 469 -10.28 32.66 5.63
N ILE A 470 -11.46 32.29 5.11
CA ILE A 470 -12.63 33.16 5.02
C ILE A 470 -13.82 32.50 5.74
N GLY A 471 -14.51 33.25 6.60
CA GLY A 471 -15.83 32.86 7.10
C GLY A 471 -15.89 31.81 8.20
N TRP A 472 -14.76 31.46 8.81
CA TRP A 472 -14.68 30.42 9.84
C TRP A 472 -14.99 30.91 11.26
N SER A 473 -15.56 30.04 12.07
CA SER A 473 -15.78 30.22 13.51
C SER A 473 -15.37 28.96 14.26
N GLY A 474 -15.03 29.06 15.55
CA GLY A 474 -14.42 27.94 16.28
C GLY A 474 -13.04 27.59 15.72
N VAL A 475 -12.21 28.61 15.46
CA VAL A 475 -10.89 28.46 14.82
C VAL A 475 -9.80 28.29 15.87
N ILE A 476 -8.94 27.29 15.69
CA ILE A 476 -7.71 27.11 16.47
C ILE A 476 -6.53 27.03 15.49
N ILE A 477 -5.65 28.02 15.54
CA ILE A 477 -4.37 28.03 14.83
C ILE A 477 -3.27 28.03 15.88
N SER A 478 -2.64 26.88 16.12
CA SER A 478 -1.71 26.76 17.25
C SER A 478 -0.47 25.92 16.99
N ARG A 479 0.67 26.34 17.56
CA ARG A 479 1.96 25.63 17.47
C ARG A 479 2.44 25.41 16.03
N ASN A 480 2.10 26.31 15.12
CA ASN A 480 2.60 26.25 13.75
C ASN A 480 3.89 27.07 13.60
N ARG A 481 4.76 26.62 12.70
CA ARG A 481 5.95 27.36 12.28
C ARG A 481 5.77 27.79 10.83
N ILE A 482 5.72 29.10 10.59
CA ILE A 482 5.44 29.69 9.27
C ILE A 482 6.60 30.59 8.87
N LEU A 483 7.37 30.14 7.88
CA LEU A 483 8.56 30.82 7.39
C LEU A 483 8.34 31.24 5.95
N TYR A 484 8.69 32.50 5.66
CA TYR A 484 8.86 32.94 4.28
C TYR A 484 10.01 32.16 3.64
N VAL A 485 9.71 31.47 2.55
CA VAL A 485 10.70 30.89 1.65
C VAL A 485 10.27 31.22 0.23
N LYS A 486 11.19 31.80 -0.54
CA LYS A 486 11.01 32.07 -1.96
C LYS A 486 10.68 30.78 -2.72
N ALA A 487 9.65 30.82 -3.56
CA ALA A 487 9.33 29.69 -4.42
C ALA A 487 10.39 29.49 -5.51
N ASN A 488 10.69 28.24 -5.81
CA ASN A 488 11.72 27.87 -6.77
C ASN A 488 11.37 28.37 -8.18
N GLY A 489 12.31 29.09 -8.81
CA GLY A 489 12.12 29.66 -10.15
C GLY A 489 11.29 30.96 -10.22
N TYR A 490 10.85 31.52 -9.09
CA TYR A 490 10.08 32.77 -9.03
C TYR A 490 10.87 33.91 -8.38
N PRO A 491 10.58 35.19 -8.69
CA PRO A 491 11.16 36.32 -7.95
C PRO A 491 10.57 36.39 -6.54
N ASP A 492 11.27 37.10 -5.64
CA ASP A 492 10.73 37.36 -4.30
C ASP A 492 9.43 38.19 -4.37
N THR A 493 8.50 37.90 -3.45
CA THR A 493 7.22 38.60 -3.40
C THR A 493 7.28 39.85 -2.53
N GLY A 494 6.54 40.89 -2.93
CA GLY A 494 6.36 42.11 -2.13
C GLY A 494 5.35 41.99 -0.99
N VAL A 495 4.66 40.84 -0.88
CA VAL A 495 3.56 40.60 0.05
C VAL A 495 3.64 39.17 0.58
N PHE A 496 3.45 39.02 1.90
CA PHE A 496 3.35 37.75 2.61
C PHE A 496 2.24 37.90 3.66
N TYR A 497 1.42 36.86 3.85
CA TYR A 497 0.39 36.81 4.88
C TYR A 497 0.51 35.48 5.63
N PRO A 498 1.39 35.37 6.64
CA PRO A 498 1.56 34.14 7.40
C PRO A 498 0.24 33.62 7.95
N ILE A 499 -0.54 34.49 8.60
CA ILE A 499 -1.91 34.18 9.05
C ILE A 499 -2.81 35.35 8.70
N THR A 500 -3.84 35.12 7.88
CA THR A 500 -4.87 36.10 7.57
C THR A 500 -6.27 35.49 7.63
N LEU A 501 -7.16 36.15 8.37
CA LEU A 501 -8.56 35.77 8.55
C LEU A 501 -9.44 36.89 8.01
N LYS A 502 -10.47 36.53 7.24
CA LYS A 502 -11.53 37.45 6.78
C LYS A 502 -12.90 36.87 7.12
N PRO A 503 -13.92 37.67 7.43
CA PRO A 503 -15.24 37.16 7.77
C PRO A 503 -16.00 36.88 6.48
N SER A 504 -17.05 36.08 6.57
CA SER A 504 -18.06 36.08 5.50
C SER A 504 -18.75 37.44 5.47
N LEU A 505 -19.20 37.85 4.28
CA LEU A 505 -20.02 39.05 4.16
C LEU A 505 -21.29 38.90 5.00
N GLU A 506 -21.63 39.96 5.73
CA GLU A 506 -22.84 40.06 6.58
C GLU A 506 -22.90 39.04 7.75
N VAL A 507 -21.74 38.47 8.14
CA VAL A 507 -21.63 37.53 9.25
C VAL A 507 -20.66 38.03 10.31
N ILE A 508 -21.07 37.94 11.57
CA ILE A 508 -20.16 38.05 12.71
C ILE A 508 -19.61 36.65 12.99
N ASN A 509 -18.41 36.35 12.53
CA ASN A 509 -17.70 35.13 12.88
C ASN A 509 -17.21 35.18 14.33
N ALA A 510 -17.01 34.04 14.99
CA ALA A 510 -16.72 34.00 16.42
C ALA A 510 -15.71 32.92 16.81
N ASP A 511 -15.14 33.10 17.99
CA ASP A 511 -14.38 32.10 18.74
C ASP A 511 -13.12 31.66 17.97
N VAL A 512 -12.14 32.57 17.94
CA VAL A 512 -10.87 32.38 17.24
C VAL A 512 -9.73 32.39 18.25
N VAL A 513 -8.86 31.39 18.18
CA VAL A 513 -7.64 31.28 19.00
C VAL A 513 -6.43 31.12 18.07
N ILE A 514 -5.52 32.09 18.11
CA ILE A 514 -4.24 32.05 17.40
C ILE A 514 -3.15 32.06 18.47
N SER A 515 -2.52 30.91 18.72
CA SER A 515 -1.62 30.76 19.87
C SER A 515 -0.34 29.98 19.62
N ASP A 516 0.74 30.37 20.29
CA ASP A 516 2.00 29.61 20.29
C ASP A 516 2.61 29.39 18.89
N ASN A 517 2.30 30.25 17.92
CA ASN A 517 2.85 30.16 16.57
C ASN A 517 4.19 30.91 16.46
N GLN A 518 5.06 30.41 15.58
CA GLN A 518 6.32 31.06 15.21
C GLN A 518 6.24 31.53 13.75
N ILE A 519 6.28 32.83 13.56
CA ILE A 519 6.18 33.47 12.24
C ILE A 519 7.47 34.23 11.97
N VAL A 520 8.10 33.95 10.84
CA VAL A 520 9.38 34.57 10.47
C VAL A 520 9.39 34.97 9.00
N TRP A 521 9.66 36.26 8.75
CA TRP A 521 10.05 36.78 7.44
C TRP A 521 11.41 37.47 7.56
N GLU A 522 12.42 37.00 6.80
CA GLU A 522 13.80 37.52 6.86
C GLU A 522 14.30 38.18 5.57
N MET A 523 13.43 38.69 4.71
CA MET A 523 13.87 39.32 3.46
C MET A 523 14.38 40.75 3.68
N ASP A 524 15.46 41.07 2.98
CA ASP A 524 16.02 42.42 2.88
C ASP A 524 15.54 43.11 1.59
N GLY A 525 15.14 44.39 1.66
CA GLY A 525 14.83 45.23 0.49
C GLY A 525 13.53 44.90 -0.25
N VAL A 526 12.37 45.05 0.40
CA VAL A 526 11.06 44.72 -0.19
C VAL A 526 10.48 45.85 -1.07
N PHE A 527 9.99 45.46 -2.27
CA PHE A 527 9.13 46.29 -3.14
C PHE A 527 7.66 45.93 -2.92
N GLY A 528 7.00 46.54 -1.95
CA GLY A 528 5.60 46.27 -1.58
C GLY A 528 5.34 46.58 -0.11
N SER A 529 4.17 47.18 0.21
CA SER A 529 3.98 47.93 1.46
C SER A 529 2.96 47.34 2.45
N ASP A 530 2.44 46.13 2.24
CA ASP A 530 1.37 45.56 3.09
C ASP A 530 1.63 44.11 3.53
N HIS A 531 2.77 43.88 4.19
CA HIS A 531 3.00 42.64 4.93
C HIS A 531 2.45 42.74 6.36
N ARG A 532 1.57 41.81 6.73
CA ARG A 532 1.11 41.64 8.10
C ARG A 532 1.34 40.23 8.60
N GLY A 533 1.91 40.09 9.79
CA GLY A 533 2.24 38.78 10.37
C GLY A 533 1.00 37.96 10.71
N ILE A 534 0.20 38.46 11.65
CA ILE A 534 -1.13 37.95 11.98
C ILE A 534 -2.12 39.07 11.65
N GLN A 535 -3.00 38.83 10.69
CA GLN A 535 -4.06 39.75 10.32
C GLN A 535 -5.43 39.14 10.56
N ILE A 536 -6.26 39.85 11.29
CA ILE A 536 -7.67 39.51 11.49
C ILE A 536 -8.45 40.70 11.00
N LYS A 537 -9.19 40.50 9.92
CA LYS A 537 -9.86 41.59 9.20
C LYS A 537 -11.37 41.44 9.34
N GLY A 538 -12.06 42.55 9.59
CA GLY A 538 -13.48 42.76 9.37
C GLY A 538 -13.74 43.48 8.04
N ASN A 539 -15.02 43.64 7.68
CA ASN A 539 -15.44 44.26 6.42
C ASN A 539 -15.88 45.73 6.62
N GLY A 540 -15.30 46.44 7.59
CA GLY A 540 -15.58 47.86 7.87
C GLY A 540 -16.64 48.12 8.95
N THR A 541 -17.67 47.28 9.05
CA THR A 541 -18.75 47.36 10.07
C THR A 541 -19.26 45.94 10.38
N ASP A 542 -19.93 45.70 11.51
CA ASP A 542 -20.48 44.33 11.74
C ASP A 542 -21.54 43.94 10.72
N ALA A 543 -22.33 44.90 10.24
CA ALA A 543 -23.36 44.65 9.25
C ALA A 543 -22.77 44.11 7.94
N THR A 544 -21.52 44.46 7.64
CA THR A 544 -20.79 43.98 6.45
C THR A 544 -19.92 42.75 6.75
N GLY A 545 -19.73 42.40 8.03
CA GLY A 545 -19.02 41.22 8.50
C GLY A 545 -17.86 41.56 9.46
N SER A 546 -17.71 40.79 10.54
CA SER A 546 -16.70 41.03 11.59
C SER A 546 -16.34 39.73 12.33
N TYR A 547 -15.39 39.81 13.27
CA TYR A 547 -15.11 38.75 14.23
C TYR A 547 -15.38 39.19 15.67
N ARG A 548 -15.75 38.25 16.54
CA ARG A 548 -15.87 38.42 18.00
C ARG A 548 -15.18 37.28 18.74
N ASN A 549 -14.91 37.48 20.02
CA ASN A 549 -14.26 36.48 20.88
C ASN A 549 -12.93 35.97 20.29
N VAL A 550 -12.03 36.89 19.99
CA VAL A 550 -10.73 36.59 19.38
C VAL A 550 -9.63 36.60 20.43
N ILE A 551 -8.75 35.59 20.42
CA ILE A 551 -7.57 35.50 21.28
C ILE A 551 -6.33 35.33 20.40
N VAL A 552 -5.36 36.22 20.55
CA VAL A 552 -4.04 36.13 19.93
C VAL A 552 -3.00 36.11 21.05
N SER A 553 -2.40 34.96 21.33
CA SER A 553 -1.52 34.83 22.50
C SER A 553 -0.27 34.00 22.30
N ASN A 554 0.82 34.32 23.01
CA ASN A 554 2.07 33.54 23.00
C ASN A 554 2.71 33.36 21.61
N ASN A 555 2.36 34.18 20.62
CA ASN A 555 2.96 34.07 19.30
C ASN A 555 4.29 34.83 19.26
N THR A 556 5.25 34.31 18.50
CA THR A 556 6.46 35.04 18.12
C THR A 556 6.32 35.47 16.66
N VAL A 557 6.32 36.77 16.40
CA VAL A 557 6.20 37.33 15.05
C VAL A 557 7.42 38.18 14.74
N ARG A 558 8.18 37.77 13.73
CA ARG A 558 9.45 38.40 13.36
C ARG A 558 9.44 38.90 11.91
N GLY A 559 9.86 40.15 11.72
CA GLY A 559 10.15 40.70 10.39
C GLY A 559 8.93 41.28 9.66
N SER A 560 7.83 41.58 10.36
CA SER A 560 6.67 42.18 9.70
C SER A 560 6.82 43.67 9.42
N PHE A 561 6.43 44.08 8.20
CA PHE A 561 6.61 45.46 7.75
C PHE A 561 5.44 46.37 8.16
N ARG A 562 4.19 46.07 7.76
CA ARG A 562 3.05 46.96 8.02
C ARG A 562 2.61 46.88 9.48
N ALA A 563 2.40 45.66 9.97
CA ALA A 563 2.06 45.35 11.36
C ALA A 563 2.42 43.89 11.64
N HIS A 564 2.89 43.58 12.85
CA HIS A 564 3.14 42.19 13.22
C HIS A 564 1.85 41.50 13.63
N ILE A 565 1.01 42.20 14.40
CA ILE A 565 -0.35 41.78 14.69
C ILE A 565 -1.28 42.93 14.33
N SER A 566 -2.31 42.63 13.55
CA SER A 566 -3.32 43.57 13.11
C SER A 566 -4.71 43.00 13.37
N ALA A 567 -5.53 43.78 14.06
CA ALA A 567 -6.93 43.49 14.29
C ALA A 567 -7.76 44.66 13.78
N ASP A 568 -8.42 44.44 12.65
CA ASP A 568 -9.15 45.47 11.92
C ASP A 568 -10.65 45.17 12.03
N ASP A 569 -11.45 46.09 12.58
CA ASP A 569 -12.91 46.03 12.71
C ASP A 569 -13.43 44.82 13.50
N ILE A 570 -12.83 44.57 14.67
CA ILE A 570 -13.12 43.42 15.54
C ILE A 570 -13.98 43.84 16.74
N ILE A 571 -14.94 43.01 17.15
CA ILE A 571 -15.83 43.32 18.28
C ILE A 571 -15.10 43.13 19.61
N ASP A 572 -14.66 41.91 19.90
CA ASP A 572 -13.99 41.56 21.16
C ASP A 572 -12.68 40.80 20.86
N ILE A 573 -11.55 41.35 21.32
CA ILE A 573 -10.23 40.73 21.15
C ILE A 573 -9.34 40.85 22.39
N LYS A 574 -8.60 39.78 22.67
CA LYS A 574 -7.48 39.75 23.60
C LYS A 574 -6.18 39.46 22.85
N ILE A 575 -5.17 40.33 23.00
CA ILE A 575 -3.81 40.14 22.48
C ILE A 575 -2.86 40.06 23.67
N ASP A 576 -2.37 38.86 23.98
CA ASP A 576 -1.70 38.58 25.26
C ASP A 576 -0.36 37.87 25.10
N ASN A 577 0.69 38.35 25.76
CA ASN A 577 1.97 37.66 25.87
C ASN A 577 2.61 37.29 24.51
N ASN A 578 2.44 38.12 23.47
CA ASN A 578 3.10 37.94 22.19
C ASN A 578 4.47 38.62 22.17
N LYS A 579 5.40 38.06 21.39
CA LYS A 579 6.74 38.60 21.17
C LYS A 579 6.89 39.13 19.75
N ILE A 580 7.17 40.42 19.62
CA ILE A 580 7.25 41.14 18.35
C ILE A 580 8.68 41.63 18.14
N GLN A 581 9.33 41.20 17.06
CA GLN A 581 10.77 41.38 16.90
C GLN A 581 11.18 41.72 15.46
N LYS A 582 12.17 42.60 15.29
CA LYS A 582 12.85 42.91 14.00
C LYS A 582 11.91 43.45 12.90
N LEU A 583 12.32 44.49 12.18
CA LEU A 583 11.64 44.86 10.91
C LEU A 583 12.18 43.98 9.78
N GLY A 584 11.29 43.59 8.87
CA GLY A 584 11.71 43.22 7.52
C GLY A 584 12.31 44.44 6.82
N GLY A 585 13.22 44.25 5.86
CA GLY A 585 13.77 45.38 5.10
C GLY A 585 12.72 46.02 4.19
N TYR A 586 12.67 47.35 4.09
CA TYR A 586 11.62 48.07 3.35
C TYR A 586 12.14 49.25 2.54
N ALA A 587 11.40 49.62 1.49
CA ALA A 587 11.70 50.78 0.66
C ALA A 587 11.55 52.11 1.43
N THR A 588 12.45 53.05 1.18
CA THR A 588 12.44 54.39 1.78
C THR A 588 11.09 55.10 1.57
N GLY A 589 10.46 55.57 2.65
CA GLY A 589 9.22 56.34 2.62
C GLY A 589 7.92 55.53 2.76
N ALA A 590 7.98 54.21 2.92
CA ALA A 590 6.79 53.40 3.18
C ALA A 590 6.21 53.67 4.59
N SER A 591 4.89 53.84 4.70
CA SER A 591 4.21 54.05 5.99
C SER A 591 4.21 52.75 6.80
N ASN A 592 4.73 52.84 8.02
CA ASN A 592 5.02 51.69 8.87
C ASN A 592 4.31 51.85 10.22
N PHE A 593 3.44 50.91 10.58
CA PHE A 593 2.76 50.84 11.88
C PHE A 593 3.29 49.69 12.75
N ALA A 594 4.47 49.14 12.40
CA ALA A 594 5.08 47.96 12.98
C ALA A 594 4.86 47.86 14.48
N GLY A 595 4.54 46.64 14.91
CA GLY A 595 4.14 46.33 16.26
C GLY A 595 2.74 45.74 16.26
N ILE A 596 1.90 46.20 17.18
CA ILE A 596 0.52 45.73 17.35
C ILE A 596 -0.44 46.86 16.99
N ALA A 597 -1.37 46.60 16.08
CA ALA A 597 -2.34 47.58 15.63
C ALA A 597 -3.77 47.07 15.76
N LEU A 598 -4.62 47.86 16.42
CA LEU A 598 -6.06 47.67 16.51
C LEU A 598 -6.73 48.84 15.80
N TYR A 599 -7.41 48.59 14.68
CA TYR A 599 -8.14 49.60 13.92
C TYR A 599 -9.62 49.26 13.96
N GLY A 600 -10.49 50.19 14.37
CA GLY A 600 -11.93 49.95 14.42
C GLY A 600 -12.37 48.84 15.38
N THR A 601 -11.49 48.43 16.28
CA THR A 601 -11.80 47.37 17.25
C THR A 601 -12.54 47.95 18.45
N ARG A 602 -13.71 47.40 18.79
CA ARG A 602 -14.59 47.96 19.83
C ARG A 602 -14.12 47.69 21.26
N ASN A 603 -13.79 46.43 21.55
CA ASN A 603 -13.32 45.97 22.84
C ASN A 603 -11.97 45.27 22.67
N GLY A 604 -10.90 45.99 22.98
CA GLY A 604 -9.54 45.45 22.95
C GLY A 604 -8.97 45.25 24.36
N THR A 605 -8.29 44.13 24.59
CA THR A 605 -7.41 43.92 25.73
C THR A 605 -6.03 43.51 25.23
N VAL A 606 -5.03 44.37 25.41
CA VAL A 606 -3.65 44.15 24.98
C VAL A 606 -2.76 44.08 26.21
N THR A 607 -2.26 42.89 26.53
CA THR A 607 -1.56 42.63 27.79
C THR A 607 -0.26 41.86 27.64
N ASN A 608 0.73 42.17 28.48
CA ASN A 608 1.96 41.37 28.62
C ASN A 608 2.78 41.16 27.33
N ASN A 609 2.55 41.94 26.27
CA ASN A 609 3.28 41.78 25.01
C ASN A 609 4.66 42.44 25.11
N THR A 610 5.65 41.85 24.44
CA THR A 610 6.98 42.44 24.25
C THR A 610 7.12 42.91 22.80
N ILE A 611 7.38 44.20 22.60
CA ILE A 611 7.48 44.86 21.30
C ILE A 611 8.85 45.56 21.17
N GLU A 612 9.75 44.94 20.41
CA GLU A 612 11.15 45.37 20.28
C GLU A 612 11.37 46.46 19.21
N SER A 613 12.59 47.01 19.12
CA SER A 613 13.09 47.81 17.99
C SER A 613 12.37 49.13 17.64
N GLY A 614 11.79 49.81 18.62
CA GLY A 614 11.12 51.11 18.45
C GLY A 614 9.72 51.03 17.86
N PHE A 615 9.13 49.83 17.83
CA PHE A 615 7.80 49.59 17.28
C PHE A 615 6.68 50.03 18.22
N ASN A 616 5.52 50.31 17.64
CA ASN A 616 4.41 50.94 18.35
C ASN A 616 3.28 49.96 18.67
N LEU A 617 2.50 50.32 19.69
CA LEU A 617 1.19 49.77 19.93
C LEU A 617 0.17 50.86 19.64
N ILE A 618 -0.72 50.61 18.66
CA ILE A 618 -1.70 51.60 18.21
C ILE A 618 -3.11 51.03 18.33
N ALA A 619 -4.02 51.78 18.94
CA ALA A 619 -5.45 51.52 18.95
C ALA A 619 -6.20 52.75 18.43
N SER A 620 -6.91 52.60 17.31
CA SER A 620 -7.60 53.69 16.62
C SER A 620 -9.02 53.30 16.23
N LYS A 621 -9.94 54.27 16.14
CA LYS A 621 -11.29 54.04 15.59
C LYS A 621 -11.25 53.63 14.11
N GLY A 622 -10.18 53.95 13.40
CA GLY A 622 -10.08 53.67 11.97
C GLY A 622 -11.27 54.27 11.21
N THR A 623 -11.96 53.43 10.42
CA THR A 623 -13.11 53.82 9.59
C THR A 623 -14.47 53.49 10.22
N GLN A 624 -14.50 53.01 11.46
CA GLN A 624 -15.77 52.63 12.11
C GLN A 624 -16.71 53.82 12.27
N ALA A 625 -17.98 53.62 11.92
CA ALA A 625 -19.02 54.60 12.22
C ALA A 625 -19.46 54.55 13.71
N THR A 626 -19.33 53.37 14.33
CA THR A 626 -19.70 53.15 15.73
C THR A 626 -18.63 53.68 16.70
N ASN A 627 -19.04 54.02 17.92
CA ASN A 627 -18.11 54.42 18.97
C ASN A 627 -17.33 53.20 19.46
N MET A 628 -16.06 53.40 19.77
CA MET A 628 -15.23 52.35 20.37
C MET A 628 -15.54 52.27 21.86
N GLU A 629 -15.80 51.07 22.38
CA GLU A 629 -16.33 50.89 23.72
C GLU A 629 -15.24 50.90 24.79
N ARG A 630 -14.20 50.08 24.60
CA ARG A 630 -13.16 49.89 25.60
C ARG A 630 -11.83 49.46 24.99
N ILE A 631 -10.76 50.00 25.55
CA ILE A 631 -9.41 49.49 25.35
C ILE A 631 -8.69 49.38 26.69
N ILE A 632 -8.13 48.21 26.95
CA ILE A 632 -7.26 47.94 28.09
C ILE A 632 -5.87 47.63 27.55
N VAL A 633 -4.88 48.43 27.92
CA VAL A 633 -3.47 48.23 27.60
C VAL A 633 -2.72 48.11 28.91
N ASN A 634 -2.32 46.90 29.29
CA ASN A 634 -1.73 46.66 30.61
C ASN A 634 -0.54 45.69 30.60
N GLY A 635 0.56 46.06 31.24
CA GLY A 635 1.70 45.15 31.43
C GLY A 635 2.57 44.94 30.19
N ASN A 636 2.45 45.76 29.15
CA ASN A 636 3.23 45.59 27.92
C ASN A 636 4.60 46.26 28.04
N ASP A 637 5.61 45.65 27.42
CA ASP A 637 6.94 46.23 27.21
C ASP A 637 7.06 46.65 25.73
N VAL A 638 6.98 47.95 25.47
CA VAL A 638 6.89 48.53 24.12
C VAL A 638 8.06 49.48 23.92
N SER A 639 9.08 49.07 23.18
CA SER A 639 10.24 49.94 22.94
C SER A 639 9.92 51.27 22.23
N GLY A 640 8.84 51.32 21.44
CA GLY A 640 8.29 52.54 20.86
C GLY A 640 7.15 53.15 21.70
N SER A 641 6.19 53.78 21.01
CA SER A 641 5.10 54.52 21.63
C SER A 641 3.80 53.71 21.76
N ILE A 642 2.98 54.08 22.73
CA ILE A 642 1.60 53.61 22.89
C ILE A 642 0.66 54.74 22.47
N GLY A 643 -0.03 54.56 21.34
CA GLY A 643 -0.99 55.50 20.78
C GLY A 643 -2.42 54.98 20.88
N ILE A 644 -3.28 55.68 21.61
CA ILE A 644 -4.71 55.36 21.71
C ILE A 644 -5.53 56.58 21.32
N ASP A 645 -6.48 56.42 20.40
CA ASP A 645 -7.39 57.48 20.00
C ASP A 645 -8.34 57.86 21.15
N ASN A 646 -8.70 59.14 21.26
CA ASN A 646 -9.67 59.63 22.25
C ASN A 646 -11.13 59.20 21.99
N GLU A 647 -11.37 58.43 20.94
CA GLU A 647 -12.70 57.99 20.52
C GLU A 647 -13.17 56.70 21.22
N PHE A 648 -12.32 56.09 22.06
CA PHE A 648 -12.73 55.02 22.99
C PHE A 648 -13.43 55.61 24.22
N LEU A 649 -14.63 55.11 24.51
CA LEU A 649 -15.43 55.54 25.68
C LEU A 649 -14.74 55.22 27.00
N ASN A 650 -14.04 54.08 27.08
CA ASN A 650 -13.30 53.66 28.27
C ASN A 650 -11.87 53.27 27.90
N GLN A 651 -10.89 53.88 28.54
CA GLN A 651 -9.47 53.61 28.29
C GLN A 651 -8.79 53.29 29.61
N VAL A 652 -8.09 52.16 29.67
CA VAL A 652 -7.25 51.78 30.80
C VAL A 652 -5.85 51.54 30.26
N VAL A 653 -4.90 52.40 30.63
CA VAL A 653 -3.49 52.29 30.24
C VAL A 653 -2.64 52.30 31.49
N THR A 654 -2.21 51.12 31.93
CA THR A 654 -1.56 50.91 33.23
C THR A 654 -0.38 49.97 33.10
N SER A 655 0.62 50.07 33.97
CA SER A 655 1.71 49.07 34.05
C SER A 655 2.48 48.80 32.76
N ASN A 656 2.52 49.73 31.80
CA ASN A 656 3.27 49.56 30.55
C ASN A 656 4.63 50.27 30.62
N ILE A 657 5.63 49.69 29.97
CA ILE A 657 6.93 50.32 29.68
C ILE A 657 6.88 50.79 28.23
N CYS A 658 7.07 52.09 27.99
CA CYS A 658 7.10 52.64 26.64
C CYS A 658 7.88 53.96 26.51
N SER A 659 8.27 54.32 25.29
CA SER A 659 8.97 55.59 25.01
C SER A 659 8.08 56.82 25.22
N SER A 660 6.78 56.70 24.89
CA SER A 660 5.79 57.76 25.07
C SER A 660 4.37 57.21 25.03
N ILE A 661 3.45 57.94 25.68
CA ILE A 661 2.01 57.72 25.60
C ILE A 661 1.38 58.93 24.91
N GLY A 662 0.64 58.68 23.83
CA GLY A 662 0.05 59.73 22.98
C GLY A 662 0.72 59.78 21.60
N GLY A 663 -0.08 59.57 20.55
CA GLY A 663 0.43 59.43 19.17
C GLY A 663 -0.51 58.78 18.15
N GLY A 664 -1.80 58.58 18.48
CA GLY A 664 -2.80 58.18 17.49
C GLY A 664 -2.96 59.26 16.40
N THR A 665 -3.45 58.88 15.22
CA THR A 665 -3.69 59.80 14.09
C THR A 665 -4.72 60.89 14.43
N LYS A 666 -5.43 60.76 15.56
CA LYS A 666 -6.25 61.79 16.21
C LYS A 666 -5.99 61.79 17.72
N THR A 667 -5.09 62.66 18.17
CA THR A 667 -4.52 62.67 19.52
C THR A 667 -5.53 62.91 20.65
N LEU A 668 -5.29 62.23 21.77
CA LEU A 668 -5.79 62.49 23.13
C LEU A 668 -5.92 64.00 23.46
N ALA A 669 -7.13 64.54 23.39
CA ALA A 669 -7.53 65.62 24.28
C ALA A 669 -7.93 64.98 25.61
N ALA A 670 -7.05 65.06 26.60
CA ALA A 670 -7.25 64.54 27.96
C ALA A 670 -8.63 64.95 28.53
N ARG A 671 -9.62 64.06 28.42
CA ARG A 671 -10.88 64.16 29.16
C ARG A 671 -11.06 62.81 29.85
N ASN A 672 -10.80 62.82 31.16
CA ASN A 672 -10.98 61.74 32.13
C ASN A 672 -9.81 60.78 32.36
N VAL A 673 -8.62 61.33 32.64
CA VAL A 673 -7.73 60.73 33.66
C VAL A 673 -8.35 61.02 35.04
N GLY A 674 -9.51 60.42 35.31
CA GLY A 674 -10.25 60.59 36.55
C GLY A 674 -9.58 59.81 37.66
N LYS A 675 -8.89 60.52 38.56
CA LYS A 675 -8.75 60.23 39.99
C LYS A 675 -9.17 58.82 40.44
N TYR A 676 -8.35 57.82 40.15
CA TYR A 676 -8.20 56.67 41.03
C TYR A 676 -6.71 56.52 41.31
N ARG A 677 -6.33 57.01 42.49
CA ARG A 677 -5.03 56.73 43.11
C ARG A 677 -4.91 55.21 43.24
N SER A 678 -3.95 54.59 42.56
CA SER A 678 -2.59 54.47 43.09
C SER A 678 -1.69 53.68 42.13
N GLN A 679 -0.66 54.39 41.65
CA GLN A 679 0.67 53.88 41.31
C GLN A 679 0.83 52.98 40.07
N THR A 680 1.05 53.61 38.92
CA THR A 680 2.08 53.21 37.94
C THR A 680 2.54 54.48 37.20
N VAL A 681 3.81 54.83 37.32
CA VAL A 681 4.48 55.92 36.56
C VAL A 681 4.90 55.30 35.22
N VAL A 682 4.40 55.71 34.04
CA VAL A 682 4.52 57.00 33.33
C VAL A 682 5.98 57.34 33.00
N CYS A 683 6.41 56.98 31.77
CA CYS A 683 7.63 57.39 31.06
C CYS A 683 8.94 57.49 31.87
N LEU A 684 9.81 56.49 31.74
CA LEU A 684 11.25 56.62 32.00
C LEU A 684 12.02 56.62 30.67
N ALA A 685 12.07 57.77 30.00
CA ALA A 685 13.12 58.07 29.03
C ALA A 685 13.39 59.59 28.97
N ASN A 686 14.57 59.95 29.46
CA ASN A 686 15.31 61.21 29.26
C ASN A 686 14.73 62.50 29.88
N VAL A 687 15.01 62.71 31.17
CA VAL A 687 15.23 64.06 31.72
C VAL A 687 16.70 64.14 32.13
N GLU A 688 17.52 64.83 31.32
CA GLU A 688 18.66 65.57 31.85
C GLU A 688 18.11 66.53 32.90
N VAL A 689 18.52 66.36 34.15
CA VAL A 689 18.03 67.16 35.28
C VAL A 689 18.69 68.55 35.22
N GLY A 690 18.14 69.41 34.38
CA GLY A 690 18.36 70.85 34.45
C GLY A 690 17.49 71.44 35.56
N VAL A 691 18.09 71.70 36.72
CA VAL A 691 17.43 72.36 37.86
C VAL A 691 17.11 73.81 37.49
N ALA A 692 15.83 74.18 37.50
CA ALA A 692 15.39 75.58 37.49
C ALA A 692 14.49 75.86 38.71
N ALA A 693 14.79 76.98 39.36
CA ALA A 693 14.45 77.34 40.73
C ALA A 693 12.95 77.52 41.05
N GLU A 694 12.59 77.19 42.28
CA GLU A 694 11.32 77.58 42.93
C GLU A 694 11.29 79.08 43.23
N ALA A 695 10.22 79.75 42.79
CA ALA A 695 9.82 81.04 43.32
C ALA A 695 8.97 80.81 44.57
N GLN A 696 9.48 81.24 45.73
CA GLN A 696 8.72 81.28 46.98
C GLN A 696 7.62 82.34 46.92
N ILE A 697 6.40 81.91 47.25
CA ILE A 697 5.26 82.77 47.55
C ILE A 697 5.39 83.20 49.01
N THR A 698 5.45 84.51 49.23
CA THR A 698 5.31 85.17 50.52
C THR A 698 3.84 85.18 50.95
N THR A 699 3.57 84.83 52.22
CA THR A 699 2.51 85.47 53.02
C THR A 699 2.80 85.34 54.51
N SER A 700 2.82 86.51 55.16
CA SER A 700 2.83 86.86 56.60
C SER A 700 4.00 86.37 57.46
#